data_AF-A0A6B0XIR7-F1
#
_entry.id   AF-A0A6B0XIR7-F1
#
_cell.length_a   1.000
_cell.length_b   1.000
_cell.length_c   1.000
_cell.angle_alpha   90.00
_cell.angle_beta   90.00
_cell.angle_gamma   90.00
#
_symmetry.space_group_name_H-M   'P 1'
#
loop_
_entity.id
_entity.type
_entity.pdbx_description
1 polymer ?
#
loop_
_entity_poly.entity_id
_entity_poly.type
_entity_poly.pdbx_seq_one_letter_code
_entity_poly.pdbx_strand_id
1 'polypeptide(L)'
;MTIHTETFCTAGGVEVKRQTEELPIERPLETLLERLNTHRGAVFASGYEYPGRYSRWDIGFVDPPLELVARQRAFAFRALNARGEMLLEIFRGSLAKHEHVMELELTDGQLKGAVAPMPEYFPEEERSKQPTIFSVLRALVAQMRAEGENHLGFYGALGYDLVLQFEPLQLHHPRREDRPDLHLFLPDELIVVDHRKEQARRYCYEFAADGLSTEGMERGTEAVPYVRGAASEITCDHAPGEYADKVREVIAGTERGDFFEVTPSQVLSAGYAGSPNVLFENIRRTSPSPYEFFINLGDEYLIGASPEMFVRVNGAFVETCPIAGTIGRGKTVMEDAEQIRDLLNSKKDEAELNMCTDVDRNDKARICKEGSVRVVGRRMIERYSKVFHTVDQIVGELKDDCDGFDALLSHMWAVTLTGAPKPAAMQKIEELENSARHWYGGCVGMLLFSGEINTGITIRTVHLEDGIAKVRAGATLLCDSDPDAEERETRAKAETFINAVTDADDAKEKSAQIATSGQGKRVLFVDNRDSFVHTLGDYVRQTGAEVVTVRAARSCDGSGARGLRDPQRIFAEFEPDLVFISPGPGTPEEFGVPELVNECVRRTLPVFGVCLGLQGIVEGLGGELGVLSYPMHGKESTIRCTPEGIFDGFPTEFVAGRYHSLYAVPEKLPECLRVLAQTDDGVIMAVEHRELPVAAVQFHPESILTLKDDLGLRLIAQVMGKLAR
;
A
#
# COMPACT_ATOMS: atom_id res chain seq x y z
N MET A 1 9.42 9.50 37.02
CA MET A 1 10.04 8.70 35.95
C MET A 1 11.20 7.94 36.56
N THR A 2 11.26 6.63 36.34
CA THR A 2 12.34 5.79 36.85
C THR A 2 13.46 5.80 35.83
N ILE A 3 14.64 6.30 36.20
CA ILE A 3 15.84 6.26 35.36
C ILE A 3 16.69 5.09 35.85
N HIS A 4 16.97 4.15 34.97
CA HIS A 4 17.92 3.06 35.22
C HIS A 4 19.28 3.43 34.60
N THR A 5 20.37 3.25 35.34
CA THR A 5 21.72 3.46 34.82
C THR A 5 22.51 2.18 34.93
N GLU A 6 23.18 1.82 33.84
CA GLU A 6 24.10 0.70 33.77
C GLU A 6 25.39 1.14 33.09
N THR A 7 26.48 0.45 33.41
CA THR A 7 27.78 0.67 32.80
C THR A 7 28.32 -0.67 32.33
N PHE A 8 28.83 -0.71 31.11
CA PHE A 8 29.48 -1.87 30.52
C PHE A 8 30.73 -1.46 29.76
N CYS A 9 31.59 -2.43 29.45
CA CYS A 9 32.81 -2.20 28.69
C CYS A 9 32.71 -2.91 27.33
N THR A 10 33.07 -2.23 26.26
CA THR A 10 33.13 -2.84 24.93
C THR A 10 34.34 -3.76 24.78
N ALA A 11 34.33 -4.60 23.75
CA ALA A 11 35.45 -5.49 23.42
C ALA A 11 36.77 -4.73 23.17
N GLY A 12 36.68 -3.49 22.69
CA GLY A 12 37.82 -2.59 22.48
C GLY A 12 38.22 -1.77 23.70
N GLY A 13 37.61 -1.97 24.86
CA GLY A 13 37.97 -1.28 26.11
C GLY A 13 37.32 0.09 26.30
N VAL A 14 36.25 0.42 25.56
CA VAL A 14 35.49 1.66 25.76
C VAL A 14 34.47 1.45 26.87
N GLU A 15 34.52 2.28 27.91
CA GLU A 15 33.51 2.29 28.96
C GLU A 15 32.26 3.03 28.44
N VAL A 16 31.12 2.37 28.50
CA VAL A 16 29.83 2.92 28.05
C VAL A 16 28.87 2.93 29.22
N LYS A 17 28.36 4.12 29.54
CA LYS A 17 27.30 4.31 30.53
C LYS A 17 26.00 4.58 29.81
N ARG A 18 25.02 3.69 29.98
CA ARG A 18 23.68 3.79 29.40
C ARG A 18 22.66 4.20 30.47
N GLN A 19 21.97 5.29 30.22
CA GLN A 19 20.79 5.68 30.99
C GLN A 19 19.54 5.29 30.21
N THR A 20 18.60 4.63 30.88
CA THR A 20 17.30 4.25 30.33
C THR A 20 16.20 4.97 31.08
N GLU A 21 15.39 5.73 30.34
CA GLU A 21 14.22 6.44 30.84
C GLU A 21 12.95 5.86 30.20
N GLU A 22 11.96 5.51 31.00
CA GLU A 22 10.63 5.09 30.51
C GLU A 22 9.81 6.33 30.10
N LEU A 23 9.27 6.32 28.88
CA LEU A 23 8.46 7.37 28.28
C LEU A 23 6.97 6.97 28.18
N PRO A 24 6.04 7.95 28.14
CA PRO A 24 4.64 7.69 27.80
C PRO A 24 4.48 7.12 26.39
N ILE A 25 3.56 6.16 26.22
CA ILE A 25 3.36 5.41 24.96
C ILE A 25 2.51 6.18 23.93
N GLU A 26 1.76 7.20 24.34
CA GLU A 26 0.75 7.82 23.49
C GLU A 26 1.35 8.57 22.28
N ARG A 27 2.49 9.26 22.48
CA ARG A 27 3.18 10.04 21.44
C ARG A 27 4.71 10.11 21.64
N PRO A 28 5.41 8.97 21.75
CA PRO A 28 6.83 8.95 22.13
C PRO A 28 7.75 9.62 21.10
N LEU A 29 7.32 9.75 19.84
CA LEU A 29 8.12 10.30 18.75
C LEU A 29 7.64 11.64 18.20
N GLU A 30 6.55 12.22 18.71
CA GLU A 30 5.95 13.45 18.13
C GLU A 30 6.95 14.61 18.07
N THR A 31 7.59 14.93 19.21
CA THR A 31 8.64 15.97 19.26
C THR A 31 9.83 15.63 18.36
N LEU A 32 10.17 14.35 18.24
CA LEU A 32 11.29 13.91 17.42
C LEU A 32 11.03 14.12 15.92
N LEU A 33 9.82 13.79 15.46
CA LEU A 33 9.39 14.00 14.07
C LEU A 33 9.40 15.50 13.69
N GLU A 34 8.97 16.37 14.60
CA GLU A 34 9.03 17.82 14.36
C GLU A 34 10.48 18.31 14.22
N ARG A 35 11.39 17.84 15.09
CA ARG A 35 12.80 18.22 15.07
C ARG A 35 13.54 17.71 13.82
N LEU A 36 13.17 16.55 13.29
CA LEU A 36 13.75 15.99 12.07
C LEU A 36 13.51 16.87 10.83
N ASN A 37 12.57 17.81 10.86
CA ASN A 37 12.44 18.78 9.77
C ASN A 37 13.67 19.68 9.61
N THR A 38 14.49 19.84 10.66
CA THR A 38 15.63 20.77 10.64
C THR A 38 16.88 20.23 11.31
N HIS A 39 16.85 19.04 11.91
CA HIS A 39 18.02 18.42 12.53
C HIS A 39 18.28 17.06 11.89
N ARG A 40 19.56 16.73 11.71
CA ARG A 40 19.99 15.42 11.23
C ARG A 40 19.50 14.35 12.20
N GLY A 41 19.11 13.21 11.63
CA GLY A 41 18.59 12.10 12.40
C GLY A 41 17.69 11.21 11.55
N ALA A 42 17.07 10.24 12.19
CA ALA A 42 16.17 9.33 11.53
C ALA A 42 15.07 8.79 12.45
N VAL A 43 13.96 8.42 11.85
CA VAL A 43 12.99 7.45 12.39
C VAL A 43 12.96 6.25 11.46
N PHE A 44 13.04 5.06 12.05
CA PHE A 44 12.76 3.77 11.42
C PHE A 44 11.59 3.14 12.16
N ALA A 45 10.64 2.59 11.41
CA ALA A 45 9.43 2.04 11.97
C ALA A 45 9.00 0.79 11.22
N SER A 46 8.30 -0.09 11.93
CA SER A 46 7.55 -1.19 11.33
C SER A 46 6.09 -1.00 11.67
N GLY A 47 5.32 -0.46 10.71
CA GLY A 47 3.89 -0.22 10.84
C GLY A 47 3.05 -1.49 10.67
N TYR A 48 3.69 -2.60 10.30
CA TYR A 48 3.03 -3.84 9.90
C TYR A 48 3.43 -5.01 10.81
N GLU A 49 2.49 -5.91 11.05
CA GLU A 49 2.71 -7.12 11.83
C GLU A 49 2.41 -8.35 10.97
N TYR A 50 3.39 -9.23 10.87
CA TYR A 50 3.22 -10.54 10.25
C TYR A 50 3.77 -11.61 11.19
N PRO A 51 2.95 -12.57 11.65
CA PRO A 51 3.39 -13.60 12.58
C PRO A 51 4.68 -14.29 12.14
N GLY A 52 5.67 -14.33 13.03
CA GLY A 52 6.96 -14.97 12.79
C GLY A 52 7.92 -14.20 11.87
N ARG A 53 7.52 -13.04 11.30
CA ARG A 53 8.38 -12.24 10.39
C ARG A 53 8.52 -10.78 10.80
N TYR A 54 7.42 -10.06 11.00
CA TYR A 54 7.45 -8.64 11.35
C TYR A 54 6.74 -8.41 12.68
N SER A 55 7.36 -7.60 13.53
CA SER A 55 6.76 -7.05 14.75
C SER A 55 6.67 -5.54 14.62
N ARG A 56 5.72 -4.92 15.31
CA ARG A 56 5.58 -3.47 15.32
C ARG A 56 6.54 -2.84 16.32
N TRP A 57 7.35 -1.90 15.85
CA TRP A 57 8.29 -1.13 16.65
C TRP A 57 8.57 0.21 15.96
N ASP A 58 9.01 1.20 16.73
CA ASP A 58 9.61 2.43 16.17
C ASP A 58 10.95 2.70 16.88
N ILE A 59 11.93 3.19 16.14
CA ILE A 59 13.22 3.66 16.65
C ILE A 59 13.52 5.01 16.04
N GLY A 60 13.81 6.01 16.87
CA GLY A 60 14.08 7.37 16.41
C GLY A 60 15.20 8.06 17.17
N PHE A 61 15.93 8.93 16.48
CA PHE A 61 16.94 9.81 17.07
C PHE A 61 17.06 11.12 16.29
N VAL A 62 17.59 12.14 16.96
CA VAL A 62 17.99 13.44 16.41
C VAL A 62 19.30 13.86 17.07
N ASP A 63 20.04 14.78 16.46
CA ASP A 63 21.34 15.25 16.95
C ASP A 63 22.38 14.13 17.16
N PRO A 64 22.61 13.23 16.18
CA PRO A 64 23.67 12.26 16.32
C PRO A 64 25.02 12.99 16.47
N PRO A 65 25.91 12.57 17.39
CA PRO A 65 27.23 13.19 17.54
C PRO A 65 28.14 12.99 16.33
N LEU A 66 27.91 11.93 15.54
CA LEU A 66 28.79 11.53 14.48
C LEU A 66 28.01 11.03 13.25
N GLU A 67 28.45 11.44 12.07
CA GLU A 67 28.05 10.84 10.79
C GLU A 67 29.23 10.17 10.08
N LEU A 68 28.96 9.07 9.37
CA LEU A 68 29.86 8.41 8.44
C LEU A 68 29.30 8.59 7.04
N VAL A 69 30.08 9.25 6.18
CA VAL A 69 29.81 9.31 4.74
C VAL A 69 30.89 8.56 3.98
N ALA A 70 30.50 7.80 2.96
CA ALA A 70 31.44 7.18 2.04
C ALA A 70 31.01 7.38 0.60
N ARG A 71 32.00 7.51 -0.28
CA ARG A 71 31.83 7.63 -1.72
C ARG A 71 32.96 6.89 -2.40
N GLN A 72 32.62 5.95 -3.28
CA GLN A 72 33.57 5.03 -3.88
C GLN A 72 34.49 4.47 -2.78
N ARG A 73 35.79 4.73 -2.83
CA ARG A 73 36.74 4.22 -1.85
C ARG A 73 37.05 5.21 -0.72
N ALA A 74 36.61 6.46 -0.81
CA ALA A 74 36.85 7.47 0.21
C ALA A 74 35.75 7.40 1.28
N PHE A 75 36.13 7.66 2.53
CA PHE A 75 35.18 7.80 3.64
C PHE A 75 35.59 8.93 4.58
N ALA A 76 34.61 9.48 5.29
CA ALA A 76 34.81 10.46 6.33
C ALA A 76 33.83 10.24 7.47
N PHE A 77 34.36 10.12 8.69
CA PHE A 77 33.58 10.37 9.89
C PHE A 77 33.63 11.86 10.20
N ARG A 78 32.48 12.50 10.43
CA ARG A 78 32.40 13.92 10.75
C ARG A 78 31.75 14.09 12.11
N ALA A 79 32.42 14.80 13.00
CA ALA A 79 31.84 15.22 14.27
C ALA A 79 30.79 16.31 13.99
N LEU A 80 29.58 16.11 14.54
CA LEU A 80 28.47 17.06 14.43
C LEU A 80 28.32 17.92 15.70
N ASN A 81 29.01 17.54 16.78
CA ASN A 81 29.13 18.27 18.03
C ASN A 81 30.44 17.85 18.75
N ALA A 82 30.73 18.44 19.91
CA ALA A 82 31.95 18.15 20.70
C ALA A 82 32.05 16.68 21.16
N ARG A 83 30.92 15.98 21.30
CA ARG A 83 30.88 14.55 21.66
C ARG A 83 31.38 13.69 20.51
N GLY A 84 31.03 14.07 19.28
CA GLY A 84 31.56 13.49 18.05
C GLY A 84 33.08 13.56 17.97
N GLU A 85 33.68 14.69 18.36
CA GLU A 85 35.14 14.85 18.36
C GLU A 85 35.83 13.85 19.29
N MET A 86 35.25 13.58 20.47
CA MET A 86 35.75 12.54 21.37
C MET A 86 35.64 11.15 20.74
N LEU A 87 34.50 10.83 20.12
CA LEU A 87 34.28 9.55 19.44
C LEU A 87 35.27 9.33 18.28
N LEU A 88 35.63 10.38 17.55
CA LEU A 88 36.64 10.30 16.48
C LEU A 88 38.00 9.83 17.01
N GLU A 89 38.45 10.39 18.14
CA GLU A 89 39.71 9.98 18.76
C GLU A 89 39.64 8.55 19.30
N ILE A 90 38.50 8.14 19.86
CA ILE A 90 38.26 6.76 20.30
C ILE A 90 38.35 5.78 19.11
N PHE A 91 37.74 6.11 17.98
CA PHE A 91 37.71 5.24 16.78
C PHE A 91 39.05 5.20 16.04
N ARG A 92 39.82 6.28 16.08
CA ARG A 92 41.09 6.42 15.36
C ARG A 92 42.04 5.26 15.63
N GLY A 93 42.15 4.81 16.89
CA GLY A 93 43.11 3.79 17.29
C GLY A 93 42.86 2.41 16.67
N SER A 94 41.60 2.04 16.43
CA SER A 94 41.23 0.77 15.80
C SER A 94 41.38 0.85 14.28
N LEU A 95 40.92 1.96 13.68
CA LEU A 95 40.96 2.18 12.24
C LEU A 95 42.38 2.31 11.70
N ALA A 96 43.29 2.99 12.42
CA ALA A 96 44.68 3.16 12.01
C ALA A 96 45.46 1.85 11.91
N LYS A 97 44.99 0.79 12.57
CA LYS A 97 45.63 -0.53 12.58
C LYS A 97 45.01 -1.50 11.57
N HIS A 98 43.89 -1.13 10.95
CA HIS A 98 43.16 -2.02 10.06
C HIS A 98 43.83 -2.07 8.68
N GLU A 99 44.14 -3.28 8.20
CA GLU A 99 44.93 -3.49 6.97
C GLU A 99 44.28 -2.92 5.70
N HIS A 100 42.95 -2.87 5.65
CA HIS A 100 42.20 -2.29 4.53
C HIS A 100 42.08 -0.76 4.55
N VAL A 101 42.55 -0.09 5.60
CA VAL A 101 42.42 1.38 5.73
C VAL A 101 43.71 2.05 5.31
N MET A 102 43.59 3.02 4.41
CA MET A 102 44.68 3.84 3.88
C MET A 102 44.42 5.31 4.21
N GLU A 103 45.50 6.10 4.28
CA GLU A 103 45.44 7.57 4.33
C GLU A 103 44.57 8.13 5.48
N LEU A 104 44.58 7.47 6.64
CA LEU A 104 43.77 7.88 7.77
C LEU A 104 44.30 9.16 8.41
N GLU A 105 43.53 10.23 8.34
CA GLU A 105 43.87 11.55 8.87
C GLU A 105 42.72 12.12 9.70
N LEU A 106 43.07 12.69 10.87
CA LEU A 106 42.14 13.43 11.71
C LEU A 106 42.44 14.92 11.59
N THR A 107 41.58 15.67 10.90
CA THR A 107 41.70 17.12 10.68
C THR A 107 40.33 17.79 10.75
N ASP A 108 40.27 18.97 11.36
CA ASP A 108 39.08 19.83 11.42
C ASP A 108 37.80 19.10 11.87
N GLY A 109 37.89 18.27 12.91
CA GLY A 109 36.74 17.50 13.41
C GLY A 109 36.27 16.39 12.47
N GLN A 110 37.12 15.93 11.55
CA GLN A 110 36.81 14.85 10.61
C GLN A 110 37.93 13.81 10.58
N LEU A 111 37.57 12.53 10.72
CA LEU A 111 38.46 11.41 10.50
C LEU A 111 38.23 10.87 9.10
N LYS A 112 39.13 11.19 8.17
CA LYS A 112 39.05 10.84 6.75
C LYS A 112 40.00 9.72 6.43
N GLY A 113 39.64 8.90 5.45
CA GLY A 113 40.53 7.88 4.90
C GLY A 113 40.00 7.30 3.60
N ALA A 114 40.72 6.31 3.09
CA ALA A 114 40.30 5.51 1.96
C ALA A 114 40.39 4.01 2.29
N VAL A 115 39.52 3.21 1.68
CA VAL A 115 39.58 1.74 1.81
C VAL A 115 40.32 1.15 0.63
N ALA A 116 41.39 0.39 0.85
CA ALA A 116 42.00 -0.58 -0.08
C ALA A 116 42.26 -0.08 -1.52
N PRO A 117 42.89 -0.84 -2.40
CA PRO A 117 42.25 -1.08 -3.70
C PRO A 117 41.62 -2.46 -3.74
N MET A 118 40.77 -2.70 -4.74
CA MET A 118 40.34 -4.06 -5.03
C MET A 118 41.55 -4.90 -5.46
N PRO A 119 41.76 -6.10 -4.89
CA PRO A 119 42.78 -7.02 -5.38
C PRO A 119 42.53 -7.39 -6.85
N GLU A 120 43.59 -7.54 -7.64
CA GLU A 120 43.47 -7.97 -9.05
C GLU A 120 42.90 -9.39 -9.17
N TYR A 121 43.12 -10.23 -8.16
CA TYR A 121 42.65 -11.60 -8.11
C TYR A 121 42.21 -11.96 -6.68
N PHE A 122 41.02 -12.54 -6.56
CA PHE A 122 40.50 -13.12 -5.32
C PHE A 122 39.56 -14.31 -5.66
N PRO A 123 39.42 -15.31 -4.78
CA PRO A 123 38.38 -16.33 -4.92
C PRO A 123 36.99 -15.73 -4.73
N GLU A 124 36.02 -16.09 -5.56
CA GLU A 124 34.66 -15.52 -5.49
C GLU A 124 33.96 -15.82 -4.16
N GLU A 125 34.35 -16.92 -3.48
CA GLU A 125 33.91 -17.27 -2.12
C GLU A 125 34.38 -16.24 -1.07
N GLU A 126 35.44 -15.49 -1.34
CA GLU A 126 35.98 -14.43 -0.48
C GLU A 126 35.56 -13.03 -0.93
N ARG A 127 34.64 -12.93 -1.91
CA ARG A 127 34.21 -11.65 -2.48
C ARG A 127 33.79 -10.61 -1.42
N SER A 128 33.08 -11.02 -0.38
CA SER A 128 32.61 -10.14 0.70
C SER A 128 33.70 -9.75 1.71
N LYS A 129 34.86 -10.41 1.66
CA LYS A 129 36.04 -10.12 2.50
C LYS A 129 36.96 -9.07 1.89
N GLN A 130 36.69 -8.65 0.66
CA GLN A 130 37.49 -7.64 -0.03
C GLN A 130 37.47 -6.27 0.67
N PRO A 131 38.52 -5.44 0.46
CA PRO A 131 38.59 -4.07 0.97
C PRO A 131 37.44 -3.20 0.45
N THR A 132 36.52 -2.87 1.35
CA THR A 132 35.32 -2.04 1.13
C THR A 132 35.06 -1.18 2.38
N ILE A 133 34.08 -0.27 2.33
CA ILE A 133 33.67 0.50 3.51
C ILE A 133 33.25 -0.40 4.68
N PHE A 134 32.77 -1.61 4.40
CA PHE A 134 32.41 -2.58 5.42
C PHE A 134 33.62 -3.09 6.22
N SER A 135 34.84 -2.97 5.69
CA SER A 135 36.06 -3.23 6.49
C SER A 135 36.22 -2.21 7.62
N VAL A 136 35.90 -0.94 7.37
CA VAL A 136 35.89 0.12 8.39
C VAL A 136 34.81 -0.16 9.42
N LEU A 137 33.59 -0.52 8.97
CA LEU A 137 32.50 -0.86 9.87
C LEU A 137 32.81 -2.10 10.73
N ARG A 138 33.44 -3.14 10.16
CA ARG A 138 33.91 -4.33 10.90
C ARG A 138 34.89 -3.97 12.01
N ALA A 139 35.84 -3.09 11.72
CA ALA A 139 36.80 -2.62 12.73
C ALA A 139 36.09 -1.95 13.91
N LEU A 140 35.06 -1.14 13.63
CA LEU A 140 34.26 -0.48 14.67
C LEU A 140 33.36 -1.44 15.42
N VAL A 141 32.74 -2.42 14.76
CA VAL A 141 32.00 -3.51 15.43
C VAL A 141 32.94 -4.26 16.38
N ALA A 142 34.14 -4.64 15.93
CA ALA A 142 35.12 -5.33 16.78
C ALA A 142 35.54 -4.48 18.00
N GLN A 143 35.60 -3.15 17.86
CA GLN A 143 35.93 -2.24 18.95
C GLN A 143 34.74 -1.99 19.91
N MET A 144 33.53 -1.83 19.37
CA MET A 144 32.39 -1.29 20.11
C MET A 144 31.39 -2.35 20.58
N ARG A 145 31.55 -3.62 20.16
CA ARG A 145 30.69 -4.72 20.59
C ARG A 145 30.69 -4.87 22.11
N ALA A 146 29.50 -5.02 22.69
CA ALA A 146 29.30 -5.35 24.11
C ALA A 146 28.18 -6.38 24.25
N GLU A 147 28.30 -7.29 25.22
CA GLU A 147 27.26 -8.30 25.46
C GLU A 147 25.98 -7.64 26.02
N GLY A 148 24.82 -8.00 25.44
CA GLY A 148 23.52 -7.50 25.90
C GLY A 148 23.11 -6.12 25.38
N GLU A 149 23.97 -5.43 24.64
CA GLU A 149 23.66 -4.17 23.96
C GLU A 149 23.13 -4.43 22.54
N ASN A 150 21.91 -3.97 22.24
CA ASN A 150 21.16 -4.32 21.02
C ASN A 150 20.68 -3.10 20.21
N HIS A 151 21.08 -1.89 20.57
CA HIS A 151 20.63 -0.65 19.95
C HIS A 151 21.79 0.26 19.52
N LEU A 152 22.95 0.17 20.15
CA LEU A 152 24.09 0.99 19.75
C LEU A 152 24.69 0.51 18.41
N GLY A 153 24.84 1.42 17.46
CA GLY A 153 25.36 1.13 16.12
C GLY A 153 25.11 2.25 15.12
N PHE A 154 25.23 1.92 13.84
CA PHE A 154 25.03 2.86 12.74
C PHE A 154 23.64 2.75 12.12
N TYR A 155 23.08 3.90 11.75
CA TYR A 155 21.71 4.04 11.26
C TYR A 155 21.69 4.96 10.04
N GLY A 156 21.03 4.59 8.95
CA GLY A 156 20.92 5.49 7.81
C GLY A 156 20.64 4.77 6.50
N ALA A 157 21.32 5.21 5.44
CA ALA A 157 21.07 4.81 4.07
C ALA A 157 22.36 4.35 3.36
N LEU A 158 22.22 3.33 2.52
CA LEU A 158 23.22 2.81 1.61
C LEU A 158 22.65 2.94 0.20
N GLY A 159 23.33 3.71 -0.65
CA GLY A 159 22.94 3.98 -2.03
C GLY A 159 23.34 2.87 -3.00
N TYR A 160 22.68 2.84 -4.15
CA TYR A 160 22.87 1.82 -5.18
C TYR A 160 24.32 1.74 -5.68
N ASP A 161 24.96 2.89 -5.86
CA ASP A 161 26.34 2.99 -6.37
C ASP A 161 27.39 2.44 -5.38
N LEU A 162 27.02 2.08 -4.15
CA LEU A 162 27.93 1.41 -3.21
C LEU A 162 28.46 0.08 -3.77
N VAL A 163 27.70 -0.58 -4.65
CA VAL A 163 28.10 -1.82 -5.34
C VAL A 163 29.37 -1.62 -6.18
N LEU A 164 29.63 -0.39 -6.65
CA LEU A 164 30.81 -0.05 -7.47
C LEU A 164 32.14 -0.22 -6.71
N GLN A 165 32.12 -0.39 -5.39
CA GLN A 165 33.32 -0.75 -4.63
C GLN A 165 33.82 -2.16 -4.96
N PHE A 166 32.94 -3.05 -5.42
CA PHE A 166 33.28 -4.45 -5.67
C PHE A 166 32.70 -5.06 -6.96
N GLU A 167 31.86 -4.36 -7.70
CA GLU A 167 31.40 -4.76 -9.04
C GLU A 167 31.75 -3.67 -10.07
N PRO A 168 32.66 -3.95 -11.02
CA PRO A 168 33.02 -2.97 -12.04
C PRO A 168 31.91 -2.81 -13.09
N LEU A 169 31.54 -1.56 -13.39
CA LEU A 169 30.56 -1.20 -14.43
C LEU A 169 31.10 -0.09 -15.34
N GLN A 170 30.72 -0.10 -16.61
CA GLN A 170 30.97 1.03 -17.52
C GLN A 170 29.91 2.10 -17.26
N LEU A 171 30.34 3.24 -16.75
CA LEU A 171 29.45 4.33 -16.33
C LEU A 171 29.07 5.23 -17.51
N HIS A 172 27.78 5.47 -17.68
CA HIS A 172 27.20 6.36 -18.69
C HIS A 172 26.61 7.64 -18.08
N HIS A 173 26.27 7.62 -16.79
CA HIS A 173 25.64 8.75 -16.11
C HIS A 173 26.62 9.57 -15.25
N PRO A 174 26.49 10.91 -15.24
CA PRO A 174 27.27 11.75 -14.36
C PRO A 174 26.86 11.53 -12.90
N ARG A 175 27.86 11.46 -12.01
CA ARG A 175 27.68 11.34 -10.55
C ARG A 175 28.32 12.55 -9.88
N ARG A 176 27.52 13.38 -9.22
CA ARG A 176 28.03 14.56 -8.49
C ARG A 176 29.03 14.15 -7.41
N GLU A 177 30.15 14.86 -7.28
CA GLU A 177 31.24 14.53 -6.35
C GLU A 177 30.87 14.70 -4.87
N ASP A 178 29.93 15.58 -4.58
CA ASP A 178 29.46 15.89 -3.22
C ASP A 178 28.47 14.86 -2.67
N ARG A 179 27.95 13.96 -3.51
CA ARG A 179 26.95 12.96 -3.11
C ARG A 179 27.60 11.67 -2.57
N PRO A 180 27.22 11.22 -1.37
CA PRO A 180 27.70 9.96 -0.83
C PRO A 180 26.96 8.75 -1.42
N ASP A 181 27.65 7.60 -1.42
CA ASP A 181 27.06 6.28 -1.71
C ASP A 181 26.59 5.59 -0.42
N LEU A 182 26.97 6.11 0.75
CA LEU A 182 26.57 5.64 2.07
C LEU A 182 26.57 6.82 3.03
N HIS A 183 25.50 6.96 3.81
CA HIS A 183 25.37 7.97 4.86
C HIS A 183 24.72 7.35 6.09
N LEU A 184 25.52 7.21 7.14
CA LEU A 184 25.12 6.60 8.40
C LEU A 184 25.37 7.56 9.56
N PHE A 185 24.53 7.48 10.58
CA PHE A 185 24.65 8.20 11.84
C PHE A 185 24.96 7.22 12.97
N LEU A 186 25.77 7.65 13.92
CA LEU A 186 25.93 6.98 15.21
C LEU A 186 25.19 7.82 16.27
N PRO A 187 23.94 7.48 16.62
CA PRO A 187 23.24 8.15 17.70
C PRO A 187 23.78 7.74 19.07
N ASP A 188 23.83 8.70 19.98
CA ASP A 188 24.10 8.47 21.40
C ASP A 188 22.89 8.79 22.29
N GLU A 189 21.77 9.18 21.69
CA GLU A 189 20.44 9.23 22.27
C GLU A 189 19.44 8.64 21.27
N LEU A 190 18.58 7.74 21.73
CA LEU A 190 17.58 7.09 20.88
C LEU A 190 16.32 6.72 21.67
N ILE A 191 15.17 6.88 21.01
CA ILE A 191 13.86 6.47 21.51
C ILE A 191 13.48 5.16 20.83
N VAL A 192 13.17 4.13 21.61
CA VAL A 192 12.74 2.81 21.13
C VAL A 192 11.34 2.53 21.66
N VAL A 193 10.44 2.17 20.77
CA VAL A 193 9.04 1.86 21.05
C VAL A 193 8.79 0.39 20.66
N ASP A 194 8.42 -0.43 21.64
CA ASP A 194 7.94 -1.79 21.43
C ASP A 194 6.42 -1.78 21.56
N HIS A 195 5.72 -1.75 20.42
CA HIS A 195 4.25 -1.69 20.38
C HIS A 195 3.58 -2.95 20.91
N ARG A 196 4.28 -4.10 20.90
CA ARG A 196 3.72 -5.35 21.46
C ARG A 196 3.78 -5.35 22.99
N LYS A 197 4.81 -4.74 23.57
CA LYS A 197 4.94 -4.61 25.03
C LYS A 197 4.33 -3.33 25.59
N GLU A 198 3.84 -2.44 24.73
CA GLU A 198 3.36 -1.11 25.09
C GLU A 198 4.41 -0.32 25.89
N GLN A 199 5.68 -0.41 25.47
CA GLN A 199 6.81 0.21 26.14
C GLN A 199 7.51 1.20 25.22
N ALA A 200 7.79 2.41 25.74
CA ALA A 200 8.61 3.40 25.08
C ALA A 200 9.77 3.76 26.01
N ARG A 201 11.01 3.69 25.51
CA ARG A 201 12.22 3.97 26.28
C ARG A 201 13.12 4.94 25.54
N ARG A 202 13.69 5.88 26.27
CA ARG A 202 14.84 6.68 25.82
C ARG A 202 16.11 6.06 26.37
N TYR A 203 17.07 5.79 25.50
CA TYR A 203 18.42 5.38 25.85
C TYR A 203 19.38 6.54 25.58
N CYS A 204 20.15 6.94 26.59
CA CYS A 204 21.22 7.93 26.46
C CYS A 204 22.56 7.27 26.80
N TYR A 205 23.54 7.40 25.92
CA TYR A 205 24.86 6.79 26.04
C TYR A 205 25.91 7.84 26.35
N GLU A 206 26.82 7.52 27.26
CA GLU A 206 28.06 8.24 27.50
C GLU A 206 29.24 7.30 27.25
N PHE A 207 30.29 7.79 26.60
CA PHE A 207 31.47 7.03 26.22
C PHE A 207 32.70 7.57 26.93
N ALA A 208 33.57 6.68 27.41
CA ALA A 208 34.88 7.03 27.95
C ALA A 208 35.97 6.03 27.55
N ALA A 209 37.13 6.52 27.12
CA ALA A 209 38.31 5.71 26.85
C ALA A 209 39.57 6.59 26.89
N ASP A 210 40.68 6.06 27.40
CA ASP A 210 42.00 6.74 27.40
C ASP A 210 42.00 8.19 27.92
N GLY A 211 41.16 8.49 28.90
CA GLY A 211 41.01 9.84 29.49
C GLY A 211 40.09 10.79 28.73
N LEU A 212 39.54 10.37 27.59
CA LEU A 212 38.45 11.04 26.90
C LEU A 212 37.11 10.63 27.52
N SER A 213 36.15 11.54 27.56
CA SER A 213 34.78 11.27 28.02
C SER A 213 33.78 12.20 27.36
N THR A 214 32.59 11.71 27.03
CA THR A 214 31.46 12.54 26.59
C THR A 214 30.61 13.04 27.74
N GLU A 215 30.83 12.56 28.97
CA GLU A 215 29.96 12.86 30.11
C GLU A 215 29.90 14.38 30.40
N GLY A 216 28.68 14.91 30.51
CA GLY A 216 28.45 16.33 30.77
C GLY A 216 28.57 17.26 29.56
N MET A 217 28.82 16.73 28.35
CA MET A 217 28.82 17.50 27.11
C MET A 217 27.43 17.61 26.48
N GLU A 218 27.14 18.75 25.87
CA GLU A 218 25.90 19.03 25.13
C GLU A 218 25.72 18.10 23.92
N ARG A 219 24.48 17.64 23.70
CA ARG A 219 24.11 16.72 22.60
C ARG A 219 23.64 17.44 21.34
N GLY A 220 23.14 18.67 21.46
CA GLY A 220 22.55 19.40 20.34
C GLY A 220 23.51 19.56 19.16
N THR A 221 22.96 19.48 17.95
CA THR A 221 23.66 19.78 16.69
C THR A 221 23.10 21.05 16.05
N GLU A 222 23.82 21.62 15.09
CA GLU A 222 23.32 22.76 14.33
C GLU A 222 22.12 22.37 13.45
N ALA A 223 21.09 23.21 13.47
CA ALA A 223 19.93 23.04 12.60
C ALA A 223 20.31 23.28 11.13
N VAL A 224 19.90 22.37 10.25
CA VAL A 224 19.98 22.50 8.80
C VAL A 224 18.63 23.02 8.26
N PRO A 225 18.60 24.21 7.65
CA PRO A 225 17.35 24.77 7.13
C PRO A 225 16.74 23.89 6.04
N TYR A 226 15.47 23.52 6.20
CA TYR A 226 14.71 22.87 5.14
C TYR A 226 14.36 23.85 4.01
N VAL A 227 14.72 23.49 2.77
CA VAL A 227 14.35 24.24 1.57
C VAL A 227 12.95 23.83 1.13
N ARG A 228 11.98 24.71 1.36
CA ARG A 228 10.60 24.52 0.90
C ARG A 228 10.46 24.90 -0.58
N GLY A 229 9.98 23.99 -1.41
CA GLY A 229 9.67 24.24 -2.81
C GLY A 229 8.31 24.91 -3.02
N ALA A 230 8.00 25.25 -4.26
CA ALA A 230 6.65 25.60 -4.68
C ALA A 230 5.94 24.34 -5.21
N ALA A 231 4.64 24.20 -4.94
CA ALA A 231 3.86 23.14 -5.55
C ALA A 231 3.93 23.25 -7.08
N SER A 232 4.21 22.13 -7.76
CA SER A 232 4.27 22.08 -9.22
C SER A 232 3.47 20.89 -9.76
N GLU A 233 3.21 20.90 -11.06
CA GLU A 233 2.73 19.70 -11.75
C GLU A 233 3.77 18.57 -11.66
N ILE A 234 3.28 17.34 -11.70
CA ILE A 234 4.09 16.13 -11.74
C ILE A 234 4.69 16.01 -13.14
N THR A 235 6.01 15.84 -13.20
CA THR A 235 6.77 15.59 -14.43
C THR A 235 7.40 14.21 -14.38
N CYS A 236 7.60 13.58 -15.54
CA CYS A 236 8.31 12.30 -15.68
C CYS A 236 9.57 12.52 -16.51
N ASP A 237 10.66 11.84 -16.17
CA ASP A 237 11.90 11.83 -16.95
C ASP A 237 11.81 11.01 -18.25
N HIS A 238 10.69 10.32 -18.48
CA HIS A 238 10.37 9.61 -19.72
C HIS A 238 9.13 10.21 -20.40
N ALA A 239 9.22 10.40 -21.73
CA ALA A 239 8.03 10.71 -22.53
C ALA A 239 7.06 9.50 -22.57
N PRO A 240 5.75 9.71 -22.80
CA PRO A 240 4.81 8.61 -23.01
C PRO A 240 5.29 7.68 -24.14
N GLY A 241 5.36 6.37 -23.86
CA GLY A 241 5.87 5.34 -24.76
C GLY A 241 7.39 5.12 -24.74
N GLU A 242 8.18 6.04 -24.17
CA GLU A 242 9.63 5.90 -24.10
C GLU A 242 10.05 4.74 -23.19
N TYR A 243 9.36 4.54 -22.06
CA TYR A 243 9.64 3.40 -21.18
C TYR A 243 9.24 2.09 -21.88
N ALA A 244 8.09 2.07 -22.58
CA ALA A 244 7.68 0.92 -23.38
C ALA A 244 8.71 0.56 -24.46
N ASP A 245 9.36 1.53 -25.10
CA ASP A 245 10.44 1.27 -26.06
C ASP A 245 11.66 0.60 -25.38
N LYS A 246 12.03 1.04 -24.17
CA LYS A 246 13.08 0.39 -23.37
C LYS A 246 12.69 -1.04 -22.99
N VAL A 247 11.41 -1.30 -22.69
CA VAL A 247 10.92 -2.67 -22.43
C VAL A 247 11.11 -3.56 -23.65
N ARG A 248 10.80 -3.08 -24.85
CA ARG A 248 11.03 -3.82 -26.11
C ARG A 248 12.51 -4.15 -26.31
N GLU A 249 13.40 -3.23 -25.97
CA GLU A 249 14.84 -3.46 -26.03
C GLU A 249 15.30 -4.54 -25.04
N VAL A 250 14.79 -4.51 -23.82
CA VAL A 250 15.08 -5.53 -22.80
C VAL A 250 14.57 -6.89 -23.23
N ILE A 251 13.33 -7.00 -23.73
CA ILE A 251 12.79 -8.25 -24.28
C ILE A 251 13.71 -8.81 -25.36
N ALA A 252 14.12 -7.99 -26.33
CA ALA A 252 15.05 -8.42 -27.38
C ALA A 252 16.42 -8.88 -26.82
N GLY A 253 16.89 -8.31 -25.71
CA GLY A 253 18.08 -8.78 -24.98
C GLY A 253 17.87 -10.14 -24.31
N THR A 254 16.72 -10.35 -23.66
CA THR A 254 16.38 -11.64 -23.06
C THR A 254 16.27 -12.76 -24.10
N GLU A 255 15.70 -12.49 -25.27
CA GLU A 255 15.58 -13.45 -26.37
C GLU A 255 16.94 -13.87 -26.93
N ARG A 256 17.93 -12.97 -26.92
CA ARG A 256 19.31 -13.28 -27.31
C ARG A 256 20.09 -14.05 -26.23
N GLY A 257 19.63 -14.00 -24.98
CA GLY A 257 20.32 -14.57 -23.83
C GLY A 257 21.39 -13.65 -23.23
N ASP A 258 21.27 -12.33 -23.41
CA ASP A 258 22.20 -11.35 -22.81
C ASP A 258 22.02 -11.30 -21.28
N PHE A 259 20.80 -11.51 -20.81
CA PHE A 259 20.37 -11.59 -19.41
C PHE A 259 19.00 -12.29 -19.35
N PHE A 260 18.55 -12.72 -18.16
CA PHE A 260 17.25 -13.34 -17.94
C PHE A 260 16.16 -12.31 -17.65
N GLU A 261 16.47 -11.33 -16.82
CA GLU A 261 15.56 -10.24 -16.45
C GLU A 261 16.35 -8.99 -16.05
N VAL A 262 15.74 -7.82 -16.22
CA VAL A 262 16.31 -6.51 -15.87
C VAL A 262 15.21 -5.63 -15.29
N THR A 263 15.53 -4.84 -14.27
CA THR A 263 14.56 -3.96 -13.60
C THR A 263 14.90 -2.48 -13.82
N PRO A 264 14.68 -1.89 -15.02
CA PRO A 264 14.89 -0.47 -15.25
C PRO A 264 13.80 0.36 -14.58
N SER A 265 14.10 1.63 -14.32
CA SER A 265 13.22 2.54 -13.60
C SER A 265 13.02 3.88 -14.31
N GLN A 266 11.95 4.57 -13.91
CA GLN A 266 11.65 5.95 -14.30
C GLN A 266 11.38 6.81 -13.06
N VAL A 267 11.52 8.12 -13.20
CA VAL A 267 11.45 9.11 -12.12
C VAL A 267 10.31 10.08 -12.35
N LEU A 268 9.40 10.16 -11.38
CA LEU A 268 8.42 11.23 -11.28
C LEU A 268 8.93 12.30 -10.32
N SER A 269 8.76 13.56 -10.67
CA SER A 269 9.22 14.71 -9.88
C SER A 269 8.14 15.78 -9.77
N ALA A 270 8.01 16.37 -8.58
CA ALA A 270 7.14 17.51 -8.31
C ALA A 270 7.76 18.41 -7.22
N GLY A 271 7.52 19.71 -7.29
CA GLY A 271 7.88 20.64 -6.22
C GLY A 271 6.99 20.44 -5.00
N TYR A 272 7.59 20.46 -3.81
CA TYR A 272 6.89 20.19 -2.56
C TYR A 272 6.85 21.42 -1.64
N ALA A 273 5.64 21.88 -1.30
CA ALA A 273 5.42 23.05 -0.46
C ALA A 273 5.20 22.73 1.04
N GLY A 274 5.00 21.45 1.40
CA GLY A 274 4.77 21.02 2.77
C GLY A 274 6.05 20.83 3.59
N SER A 275 5.91 20.32 4.81
CA SER A 275 7.04 19.93 5.66
C SER A 275 7.33 18.42 5.59
N PRO A 276 8.60 17.99 5.66
CA PRO A 276 8.99 16.58 5.57
C PRO A 276 8.24 15.64 6.52
N ASN A 277 8.03 16.05 7.78
CA ASN A 277 7.32 15.23 8.76
C ASN A 277 5.84 14.96 8.36
N VAL A 278 5.14 15.94 7.80
CA VAL A 278 3.76 15.79 7.34
C VAL A 278 3.69 14.83 6.16
N LEU A 279 4.68 14.88 5.26
CA LEU A 279 4.78 13.91 4.16
C LEU A 279 4.95 12.48 4.69
N PHE A 280 5.83 12.29 5.68
CA PHE A 280 6.04 10.99 6.31
C PHE A 280 4.74 10.45 6.95
N GLU A 281 4.04 11.26 7.75
CA GLU A 281 2.78 10.87 8.37
C GLU A 281 1.70 10.50 7.33
N ASN A 282 1.62 11.25 6.24
CA ASN A 282 0.72 10.94 5.12
C ASN A 282 1.07 9.62 4.45
N ILE A 283 2.35 9.34 4.21
CA ILE A 283 2.81 8.07 3.64
C ILE A 283 2.48 6.91 4.59
N ARG A 284 2.79 7.01 5.88
CA ARG A 284 2.47 5.97 6.88
C ARG A 284 0.97 5.65 6.92
N ARG A 285 0.12 6.69 6.89
CA ARG A 285 -1.34 6.52 6.92
C ARG A 285 -1.88 5.87 5.66
N THR A 286 -1.31 6.19 4.50
CA THR A 286 -1.84 5.76 3.21
C THR A 286 -1.25 4.43 2.74
N SER A 287 -0.03 4.08 3.14
CA SER A 287 0.69 2.87 2.72
C SER A 287 1.54 2.30 3.87
N PRO A 288 0.92 1.77 4.94
CA PRO A 288 1.66 1.17 6.04
C PRO A 288 2.46 -0.04 5.56
N SER A 289 3.72 -0.14 5.99
CA SER A 289 4.71 -1.09 5.48
C SER A 289 5.60 -1.65 6.59
N PRO A 290 6.27 -2.80 6.35
CA PRO A 290 7.23 -3.39 7.31
C PRO A 290 8.46 -2.51 7.54
N TYR A 291 8.86 -1.68 6.56
CA TYR A 291 9.99 -0.76 6.66
C TYR A 291 9.57 0.68 6.31
N GLU A 292 9.17 1.43 7.32
CA GLU A 292 8.86 2.86 7.24
C GLU A 292 10.05 3.67 7.72
N PHE A 293 10.36 4.78 7.06
CA PHE A 293 11.49 5.61 7.43
C PHE A 293 11.31 7.08 7.08
N PHE A 294 11.88 7.93 7.93
CA PHE A 294 12.04 9.37 7.73
C PHE A 294 13.45 9.74 8.17
N ILE A 295 14.32 10.01 7.20
CA ILE A 295 15.74 10.28 7.43
C ILE A 295 16.04 11.69 6.94
N ASN A 296 16.60 12.52 7.83
CA ASN A 296 17.20 13.80 7.48
C ASN A 296 18.72 13.61 7.39
N LEU A 297 19.25 13.59 6.17
CA LEU A 297 20.68 13.46 5.89
C LEU A 297 21.43 14.81 6.00
N GLY A 298 20.68 15.91 6.18
CA GLY A 298 21.16 17.28 6.25
C GLY A 298 20.55 18.09 5.12
N ASP A 299 21.10 17.95 3.92
CA ASP A 299 20.68 18.64 2.70
C ASP A 299 19.56 17.91 1.93
N GLU A 300 19.36 16.63 2.20
CA GLU A 300 18.33 15.80 1.58
C GLU A 300 17.55 14.96 2.61
N TYR A 301 16.35 14.54 2.21
CA TYR A 301 15.49 13.68 3.02
C TYR A 301 15.10 12.42 2.25
N LEU A 302 15.08 11.31 2.97
CA LEU A 302 14.52 10.04 2.50
C LEU A 302 13.29 9.70 3.33
N ILE A 303 12.13 9.66 2.66
CA ILE A 303 10.84 9.42 3.31
C ILE A 303 10.15 8.28 2.58
N GLY A 304 9.96 7.13 3.22
CA GLY A 304 9.50 5.94 2.53
C GLY A 304 8.74 4.94 3.40
N ALA A 305 8.05 4.04 2.71
CA ALA A 305 7.33 2.91 3.30
C ALA A 305 7.54 1.67 2.41
N SER A 306 8.72 1.06 2.55
CA SER A 306 9.15 -0.06 1.73
C SER A 306 8.48 -1.37 2.16
N PRO A 307 7.87 -2.12 1.22
CA PRO A 307 7.31 -3.43 1.49
C PRO A 307 8.38 -4.53 1.61
N GLU A 308 9.60 -4.29 1.15
CA GLU A 308 10.58 -5.34 0.90
C GLU A 308 11.78 -5.26 1.86
N MET A 309 12.00 -6.36 2.58
CA MET A 309 13.22 -6.57 3.36
C MET A 309 14.40 -6.74 2.40
N PHE A 310 15.49 -6.04 2.66
CA PHE A 310 16.74 -6.32 1.95
C PHE A 310 17.46 -7.50 2.62
N VAL A 311 18.07 -7.28 3.77
CA VAL A 311 18.75 -8.30 4.57
C VAL A 311 18.47 -8.07 6.04
N ARG A 312 18.15 -9.15 6.75
CA ARG A 312 18.08 -9.18 8.20
C ARG A 312 18.99 -10.26 8.76
N VAL A 313 19.80 -9.90 9.76
CA VAL A 313 20.72 -10.81 10.44
C VAL A 313 20.47 -10.72 11.94
N ASN A 314 20.13 -11.84 12.55
CA ASN A 314 19.98 -11.99 13.99
C ASN A 314 20.84 -13.17 14.47
N GLY A 315 21.84 -12.88 15.30
CA GLY A 315 22.84 -13.85 15.70
C GLY A 315 23.52 -14.48 14.48
N ALA A 316 23.41 -15.80 14.34
CA ALA A 316 23.98 -16.55 13.21
C ALA A 316 23.02 -16.72 12.01
N PHE A 317 21.80 -16.18 12.06
CA PHE A 317 20.80 -16.40 11.02
C PHE A 317 20.62 -15.18 10.12
N VAL A 318 20.70 -15.41 8.82
CA VAL A 318 20.36 -14.44 7.76
C VAL A 318 19.00 -14.77 7.16
N GLU A 319 18.21 -13.74 6.91
CA GLU A 319 16.89 -13.82 6.31
C GLU A 319 16.68 -12.72 5.27
N THR A 320 15.93 -13.06 4.22
CA THR A 320 15.47 -12.18 3.15
C THR A 320 14.05 -12.56 2.74
N CYS A 321 13.37 -11.63 2.07
CA CYS A 321 11.98 -11.83 1.66
C CYS A 321 11.71 -11.21 0.27
N PRO A 322 12.22 -11.80 -0.83
CA PRO A 322 11.93 -11.31 -2.17
C PRO A 322 10.42 -11.28 -2.44
N ILE A 323 10.00 -10.22 -3.14
CA ILE A 323 8.61 -9.96 -3.49
C ILE A 323 8.48 -9.90 -5.01
N ALA A 324 7.49 -10.60 -5.56
CA ALA A 324 7.09 -10.44 -6.95
C ALA A 324 5.57 -10.57 -7.02
N GLY A 325 4.95 -9.89 -7.99
CA GLY A 325 3.49 -9.90 -8.16
C GLY A 325 2.75 -9.07 -7.10
N THR A 326 1.92 -8.13 -7.57
CA THR A 326 1.13 -7.24 -6.72
C THR A 326 -0.27 -7.10 -7.28
N ILE A 327 -1.28 -7.28 -6.43
CA ILE A 327 -2.68 -7.02 -6.76
C ILE A 327 -3.29 -6.07 -5.76
N GLY A 328 -4.26 -5.25 -6.20
CA GLY A 328 -5.06 -4.42 -5.30
C GLY A 328 -5.96 -5.25 -4.39
N ARG A 329 -6.57 -4.60 -3.39
CA ARG A 329 -7.70 -5.16 -2.64
C ARG A 329 -8.98 -4.95 -3.43
N GLY A 330 -9.81 -5.98 -3.51
CA GLY A 330 -11.17 -5.92 -4.00
C GLY A 330 -12.10 -5.18 -3.03
N LYS A 331 -13.29 -4.81 -3.52
CA LYS A 331 -14.35 -4.22 -2.69
C LYS A 331 -14.96 -5.24 -1.73
N THR A 332 -14.83 -6.53 -2.03
CA THR A 332 -15.39 -7.64 -1.26
C THR A 332 -14.36 -8.75 -1.06
N VAL A 333 -14.62 -9.63 -0.08
CA VAL A 333 -13.77 -10.82 0.17
C VAL A 333 -13.78 -11.79 -1.02
N MET A 334 -14.87 -11.84 -1.78
CA MET A 334 -14.97 -12.67 -2.98
C MET A 334 -14.06 -12.12 -4.09
N GLU A 335 -14.07 -10.81 -4.31
CA GLU A 335 -13.15 -10.15 -5.23
C GLU A 335 -11.70 -10.32 -4.79
N ASP A 336 -11.39 -10.16 -3.49
CA ASP A 336 -10.05 -10.44 -2.94
C ASP A 336 -9.63 -11.89 -3.28
N ALA A 337 -10.50 -12.88 -3.06
CA ALA A 337 -10.20 -14.28 -3.32
C ALA A 337 -9.98 -14.59 -4.81
N GLU A 338 -10.78 -13.99 -5.69
CA GLU A 338 -10.61 -14.12 -7.14
C GLU A 338 -9.29 -13.52 -7.60
N GLN A 339 -8.96 -12.30 -7.16
CA GLN A 339 -7.71 -11.64 -7.52
C GLN A 339 -6.48 -12.39 -6.97
N ILE A 340 -6.55 -12.90 -5.72
CA ILE A 340 -5.49 -13.75 -5.15
C ILE A 340 -5.29 -15.01 -6.00
N ARG A 341 -6.40 -15.65 -6.40
CA ARG A 341 -6.33 -16.84 -7.27
C ARG A 341 -5.69 -16.50 -8.61
N ASP A 342 -5.99 -15.34 -9.18
CA ASP A 342 -5.41 -14.91 -10.45
C ASP A 342 -3.90 -14.63 -10.30
N LEU A 343 -3.47 -13.96 -9.23
CA LEU A 343 -2.07 -13.75 -8.88
C LEU A 343 -1.32 -15.09 -8.71
N LEU A 344 -1.90 -16.06 -7.98
CA LEU A 344 -1.30 -17.39 -7.79
C LEU A 344 -1.28 -18.23 -9.07
N ASN A 345 -2.06 -17.90 -10.09
CA ASN A 345 -2.03 -18.57 -11.40
C ASN A 345 -1.26 -17.80 -12.47
N SER A 346 -0.74 -16.60 -12.14
CA SER A 346 0.09 -15.80 -13.03
C SER A 346 1.44 -16.49 -13.25
N LYS A 347 1.66 -16.95 -14.49
CA LYS A 347 2.93 -17.59 -14.88
C LYS A 347 4.10 -16.63 -14.91
N LYS A 348 3.83 -15.35 -15.24
CA LYS A 348 4.83 -14.28 -15.24
C LYS A 348 5.34 -14.04 -13.81
N ASP A 349 4.42 -13.76 -12.89
CA ASP A 349 4.78 -13.48 -11.48
C ASP A 349 5.44 -14.69 -10.81
N GLU A 350 5.02 -15.92 -11.18
CA GLU A 350 5.69 -17.13 -10.75
C GLU A 350 7.13 -17.23 -11.27
N ALA A 351 7.38 -16.92 -12.53
CA ALA A 351 8.71 -16.96 -13.13
C ALA A 351 9.64 -15.91 -12.50
N GLU A 352 9.15 -14.69 -12.32
CA GLU A 352 9.86 -13.59 -11.64
C GLU A 352 10.28 -13.99 -10.22
N LEU A 353 9.33 -14.50 -9.41
CA LEU A 353 9.63 -14.90 -8.03
C LEU A 353 10.60 -16.07 -7.95
N ASN A 354 10.49 -17.03 -8.88
CA ASN A 354 11.41 -18.17 -8.94
C ASN A 354 12.85 -17.70 -9.18
N MET A 355 13.07 -16.77 -10.12
CA MET A 355 14.39 -16.23 -10.41
C MET A 355 14.97 -15.50 -9.20
N CYS A 356 14.18 -14.60 -8.58
CA CYS A 356 14.59 -13.89 -7.37
C CYS A 356 14.99 -14.87 -6.25
N THR A 357 14.19 -15.92 -6.05
CA THR A 357 14.44 -16.94 -5.01
C THR A 357 15.70 -17.74 -5.28
N ASP A 358 15.96 -18.13 -6.53
CA ASP A 358 17.15 -18.93 -6.85
C ASP A 358 18.45 -18.11 -6.77
N VAL A 359 18.42 -16.83 -7.15
CA VAL A 359 19.59 -15.94 -6.96
C VAL A 359 19.82 -15.66 -5.47
N ASP A 360 18.76 -15.43 -4.71
CA ASP A 360 18.89 -15.23 -3.26
C ASP A 360 19.47 -16.47 -2.54
N ARG A 361 19.06 -17.67 -2.97
CA ARG A 361 19.69 -18.93 -2.53
C ARG A 361 21.16 -19.03 -2.95
N ASN A 362 21.52 -18.54 -4.15
CA ASN A 362 22.91 -18.47 -4.59
C ASN A 362 23.75 -17.55 -3.70
N ASP A 363 23.24 -16.35 -3.40
CA ASP A 363 23.91 -15.38 -2.55
C ASP A 363 24.15 -15.97 -1.15
N LYS A 364 23.13 -16.58 -0.54
CA LYS A 364 23.28 -17.24 0.77
C LYS A 364 24.25 -18.42 0.74
N ALA A 365 24.28 -19.21 -0.33
CA ALA A 365 25.15 -20.39 -0.39
C ALA A 365 26.64 -20.05 -0.26
N ARG A 366 27.05 -18.82 -0.59
CA ARG A 366 28.45 -18.36 -0.44
C ARG A 366 28.85 -18.19 1.01
N ILE A 367 27.93 -17.73 1.85
CA ILE A 367 28.18 -17.26 3.22
C ILE A 367 27.56 -18.14 4.32
N CYS A 368 26.66 -19.06 3.95
CA CYS A 368 25.96 -19.92 4.90
C CYS A 368 26.59 -21.32 4.98
N LYS A 369 26.39 -21.99 6.13
CA LYS A 369 26.76 -23.39 6.34
C LYS A 369 26.07 -24.29 5.33
N GLU A 370 26.77 -25.33 4.88
CA GLU A 370 26.28 -26.26 3.88
C GLU A 370 24.95 -26.89 4.32
N GLY A 371 23.95 -26.87 3.43
CA GLY A 371 22.62 -27.43 3.71
C GLY A 371 21.73 -26.61 4.67
N SER A 372 22.22 -25.48 5.21
CA SER A 372 21.43 -24.63 6.11
C SER A 372 20.39 -23.75 5.39
N VAL A 373 20.66 -23.39 4.13
CA VAL A 373 19.82 -22.51 3.30
C VAL A 373 18.48 -23.19 2.98
N ARG A 374 17.38 -22.58 3.43
CA ARG A 374 16.03 -23.14 3.32
C ARG A 374 15.03 -22.07 2.88
N VAL A 375 14.19 -22.42 1.91
CA VAL A 375 12.98 -21.66 1.58
C VAL A 375 11.90 -22.13 2.56
N VAL A 376 11.64 -21.33 3.59
CA VAL A 376 10.71 -21.67 4.69
C VAL A 376 9.27 -21.27 4.38
N GLY A 377 9.07 -20.42 3.38
CA GLY A 377 7.77 -20.15 2.80
C GLY A 377 7.89 -19.76 1.35
N ARG A 378 6.99 -20.29 0.52
CA ARG A 378 7.02 -20.12 -0.93
C ARG A 378 5.65 -19.65 -1.43
N ARG A 379 5.64 -18.62 -2.28
CA ARG A 379 4.48 -17.98 -2.90
C ARG A 379 3.39 -17.69 -1.88
N MET A 380 3.79 -17.27 -0.69
CA MET A 380 2.84 -16.92 0.36
C MET A 380 2.17 -15.61 0.00
N ILE A 381 0.87 -15.52 0.27
CA ILE A 381 0.13 -14.28 0.14
C ILE A 381 0.35 -13.46 1.41
N GLU A 382 1.03 -12.33 1.26
CA GLU A 382 1.14 -11.32 2.30
C GLU A 382 0.09 -10.22 2.05
N ARG A 383 -0.74 -9.98 3.07
CA ARG A 383 -1.92 -9.10 2.97
C ARG A 383 -1.62 -7.75 3.60
N TYR A 384 -1.64 -6.71 2.80
CA TYR A 384 -1.56 -5.33 3.27
C TYR A 384 -2.94 -4.65 3.24
N SER A 385 -2.99 -3.41 3.72
CA SER A 385 -4.24 -2.63 3.79
C SER A 385 -4.87 -2.45 2.41
N LYS A 386 -4.05 -2.22 1.38
CA LYS A 386 -4.47 -1.89 0.00
C LYS A 386 -4.07 -2.89 -1.07
N VAL A 387 -3.12 -3.78 -0.79
CA VAL A 387 -2.57 -4.71 -1.78
C VAL A 387 -2.31 -6.10 -1.17
N PHE A 388 -2.17 -7.09 -2.04
CA PHE A 388 -1.54 -8.37 -1.73
C PHE A 388 -0.22 -8.52 -2.50
N HIS A 389 0.75 -9.17 -1.86
CA HIS A 389 2.02 -9.54 -2.48
C HIS A 389 2.23 -11.04 -2.40
N THR A 390 2.84 -11.63 -3.43
CA THR A 390 3.44 -12.96 -3.30
C THR A 390 4.87 -12.84 -2.83
N VAL A 391 5.22 -13.60 -1.80
CA VAL A 391 6.52 -13.51 -1.13
C VAL A 391 7.12 -14.90 -0.88
N ASP A 392 8.42 -15.00 -1.07
CA ASP A 392 9.22 -16.15 -0.64
C ASP A 392 10.07 -15.73 0.57
N GLN A 393 10.19 -16.60 1.56
CA GLN A 393 11.01 -16.37 2.75
C GLN A 393 12.17 -17.37 2.75
N ILE A 394 13.39 -16.84 2.68
CA ILE A 394 14.61 -17.65 2.63
C ILE A 394 15.47 -17.34 3.84
N VAL A 395 15.90 -18.40 4.53
CA VAL A 395 16.76 -18.32 5.71
C VAL A 395 18.03 -19.14 5.51
N GLY A 396 19.12 -18.75 6.17
CA GLY A 396 20.36 -19.50 6.22
C GLY A 396 21.09 -19.28 7.54
N GLU A 397 21.95 -20.22 7.93
CA GLU A 397 22.85 -20.06 9.07
C GLU A 397 24.22 -19.66 8.53
N LEU A 398 24.74 -18.50 8.93
CA LEU A 398 26.05 -18.00 8.53
C LEU A 398 27.16 -18.97 8.94
N LYS A 399 28.22 -19.04 8.12
CA LYS A 399 29.47 -19.73 8.48
C LYS A 399 30.10 -19.05 9.69
N ASP A 400 30.91 -19.81 10.43
CA ASP A 400 31.53 -19.31 11.66
C ASP A 400 32.54 -18.16 11.42
N ASP A 401 33.03 -18.03 10.18
CA ASP A 401 33.92 -16.96 9.71
C ASP A 401 33.22 -15.85 8.93
N CYS A 402 31.88 -15.85 8.90
CA CYS A 402 31.06 -14.83 8.23
C CYS A 402 30.27 -14.00 9.25
N ASP A 403 30.02 -12.74 8.89
CA ASP A 403 29.25 -11.78 9.68
C ASP A 403 28.06 -11.20 8.91
N GLY A 404 27.30 -10.29 9.55
CA GLY A 404 26.17 -9.64 8.90
C GLY A 404 26.57 -8.84 7.67
N PHE A 405 27.77 -8.27 7.62
CA PHE A 405 28.23 -7.53 6.45
C PHE A 405 28.55 -8.46 5.27
N ASP A 406 28.94 -9.71 5.52
CA ASP A 406 29.02 -10.72 4.46
C ASP A 406 27.65 -11.00 3.85
N ALA A 407 26.61 -11.06 4.69
CA ALA A 407 25.23 -11.14 4.21
C ALA A 407 24.85 -9.94 3.36
N LEU A 408 25.06 -8.72 3.85
CA LEU A 408 24.71 -7.50 3.11
C LEU A 408 25.45 -7.44 1.75
N LEU A 409 26.77 -7.65 1.75
CA LEU A 409 27.61 -7.59 0.55
C LEU A 409 27.27 -8.68 -0.47
N SER A 410 27.04 -9.92 -0.01
CA SER A 410 26.73 -11.03 -0.91
C SER A 410 25.38 -10.88 -1.61
N HIS A 411 24.42 -10.19 -0.98
CA HIS A 411 23.09 -9.95 -1.58
C HIS A 411 23.03 -8.66 -2.40
N MET A 412 24.06 -7.83 -2.36
CA MET A 412 24.05 -6.51 -3.01
C MET A 412 24.01 -6.62 -4.55
N TRP A 413 23.05 -6.02 -5.25
CA TRP A 413 21.71 -5.63 -4.77
C TRP A 413 20.67 -6.70 -5.10
N ALA A 414 19.48 -6.56 -4.53
CA ALA A 414 18.39 -7.50 -4.75
C ALA A 414 18.03 -7.58 -6.24
N VAL A 415 17.66 -8.78 -6.69
CA VAL A 415 17.28 -9.05 -8.08
C VAL A 415 16.02 -8.29 -8.48
N THR A 416 15.08 -8.13 -7.53
CA THR A 416 13.86 -7.32 -7.67
C THR A 416 14.15 -5.88 -8.10
N LEU A 417 15.37 -5.38 -7.85
CA LEU A 417 15.80 -4.04 -8.22
C LEU A 417 16.90 -4.02 -9.28
N THR A 418 17.51 -5.14 -9.62
CA THR A 418 18.61 -5.20 -10.59
C THR A 418 18.21 -6.07 -11.77
N GLY A 419 18.13 -7.37 -11.54
CA GLY A 419 17.84 -8.41 -12.49
C GLY A 419 18.84 -9.55 -12.37
N ALA A 420 18.81 -10.46 -13.33
CA ALA A 420 19.65 -11.65 -13.31
C ALA A 420 20.21 -11.96 -14.71
N PRO A 421 21.49 -12.36 -14.84
CA PRO A 421 22.56 -12.29 -13.84
C PRO A 421 22.88 -10.84 -13.44
N LYS A 422 23.13 -10.60 -12.13
CA LYS A 422 23.23 -9.23 -11.57
C LYS A 422 24.20 -8.31 -12.34
N PRO A 423 25.46 -8.69 -12.65
CA PRO A 423 26.39 -7.76 -13.31
C PRO A 423 25.89 -7.31 -14.70
N ALA A 424 25.36 -8.26 -15.49
CA ALA A 424 24.82 -7.96 -16.81
C ALA A 424 23.57 -7.07 -16.73
N ALA A 425 22.68 -7.35 -15.77
CA ALA A 425 21.48 -6.54 -15.56
C ALA A 425 21.82 -5.12 -15.07
N MET A 426 22.79 -4.98 -14.15
CA MET A 426 23.27 -3.67 -13.69
C MET A 426 23.93 -2.86 -14.80
N GLN A 427 24.73 -3.50 -15.67
CA GLN A 427 25.28 -2.83 -16.85
C GLN A 427 24.16 -2.37 -17.79
N LYS A 428 23.14 -3.22 -18.01
CA LYS A 428 22.01 -2.85 -18.87
C LYS A 428 21.18 -1.71 -18.29
N ILE A 429 21.00 -1.67 -16.98
CA ILE A 429 20.37 -0.56 -16.27
C ILE A 429 21.11 0.76 -16.51
N GLU A 430 22.44 0.76 -16.37
CA GLU A 430 23.27 1.96 -16.60
C GLU A 430 23.24 2.44 -18.06
N GLU A 431 22.98 1.55 -19.02
CA GLU A 431 22.78 1.92 -20.43
C GLU A 431 21.39 2.50 -20.72
N LEU A 432 20.35 1.98 -20.05
CA LEU A 432 18.95 2.26 -20.37
C LEU A 432 18.37 3.45 -19.61
N GLU A 433 18.77 3.66 -18.36
CA GLU A 433 18.13 4.68 -17.52
C GLU A 433 18.52 6.11 -17.97
N ASN A 434 17.71 7.11 -17.63
CA ASN A 434 17.99 8.50 -18.00
C ASN A 434 18.89 9.22 -16.97
N SER A 435 19.17 8.56 -15.83
CA SER A 435 19.95 9.10 -14.71
C SER A 435 20.44 8.01 -13.76
N ALA A 436 21.49 8.30 -12.99
CA ALA A 436 21.98 7.42 -11.93
C ALA A 436 20.94 7.21 -10.81
N ARG A 437 21.01 6.07 -10.12
CA ARG A 437 20.00 5.62 -9.13
C ARG A 437 20.05 6.32 -7.80
N HIS A 438 21.22 6.82 -7.39
CA HIS A 438 21.43 7.35 -6.04
C HIS A 438 20.95 6.34 -4.99
N TRP A 439 19.96 6.69 -4.18
CA TRP A 439 19.43 5.85 -3.10
C TRP A 439 18.53 4.72 -3.59
N TYR A 440 17.90 4.85 -4.77
CA TYR A 440 16.91 3.88 -5.27
C TYR A 440 17.52 2.49 -5.51
N GLY A 441 16.91 1.47 -4.91
CA GLY A 441 17.38 0.09 -5.01
C GLY A 441 18.59 -0.25 -4.15
N GLY A 442 19.10 0.71 -3.36
CA GLY A 442 19.95 0.45 -2.21
C GLY A 442 19.14 -0.03 -1.00
N CYS A 443 19.58 0.28 0.22
CA CYS A 443 18.83 -0.04 1.43
C CYS A 443 18.92 1.05 2.51
N VAL A 444 17.95 1.04 3.41
CA VAL A 444 17.95 1.84 4.64
C VAL A 444 17.78 0.94 5.86
N GLY A 445 18.33 1.34 7.00
CA GLY A 445 18.14 0.61 8.25
C GLY A 445 19.30 0.74 9.21
N MET A 446 19.60 -0.37 9.88
CA MET A 446 20.43 -0.42 11.08
C MET A 446 21.55 -1.46 10.95
N LEU A 447 22.77 -1.05 11.29
CA LEU A 447 23.98 -1.86 11.34
C LEU A 447 24.54 -1.78 12.77
N LEU A 448 24.24 -2.77 13.59
CA LEU A 448 24.47 -2.70 15.04
C LEU A 448 25.86 -3.21 15.44
N PHE A 449 26.41 -2.68 16.54
CA PHE A 449 27.69 -3.18 17.09
C PHE A 449 27.56 -4.58 17.70
N SER A 450 26.35 -5.08 17.92
CA SER A 450 26.09 -6.49 18.22
C SER A 450 26.45 -7.44 17.05
N GLY A 451 26.55 -6.90 15.83
CA GLY A 451 26.67 -7.64 14.57
C GLY A 451 25.33 -7.88 13.87
N GLU A 452 24.22 -7.49 14.48
CA GLU A 452 22.89 -7.60 13.87
C GLU A 452 22.67 -6.54 12.79
N ILE A 453 21.91 -6.91 11.77
CA ILE A 453 21.53 -6.03 10.65
C ILE A 453 20.03 -6.11 10.46
N ASN A 454 19.39 -4.96 10.23
CA ASN A 454 17.99 -4.92 9.84
C ASN A 454 17.80 -3.82 8.79
N THR A 455 17.57 -4.23 7.54
CA THR A 455 17.49 -3.31 6.40
C THR A 455 16.31 -3.61 5.50
N GLY A 456 15.69 -2.54 4.99
CA GLY A 456 14.67 -2.57 3.95
C GLY A 456 15.20 -1.94 2.67
N ILE A 457 14.71 -2.38 1.51
CA ILE A 457 15.13 -1.83 0.22
C ILE A 457 14.59 -0.41 0.06
N THR A 458 15.36 0.50 -0.52
CA THR A 458 14.95 1.89 -0.80
C THR A 458 14.07 1.95 -2.06
N ILE A 459 12.84 1.45 -1.93
CA ILE A 459 11.74 1.58 -2.89
C ILE A 459 10.56 2.26 -2.20
N ARG A 460 9.56 2.71 -2.97
CA ARG A 460 8.37 3.37 -2.40
C ARG A 460 8.79 4.54 -1.49
N THR A 461 9.72 5.32 -2.02
CA THR A 461 10.48 6.35 -1.30
C THR A 461 10.36 7.66 -2.04
N VAL A 462 10.05 8.72 -1.32
CA VAL A 462 10.23 10.10 -1.76
C VAL A 462 11.62 10.55 -1.35
N HIS A 463 12.43 10.89 -2.33
CA HIS A 463 13.69 11.60 -2.16
C HIS A 463 13.42 13.09 -2.31
N LEU A 464 13.57 13.85 -1.22
CA LEU A 464 13.30 15.28 -1.20
C LEU A 464 14.62 16.05 -1.08
N GLU A 465 14.91 16.85 -2.10
CA GLU A 465 16.15 17.62 -2.25
C GLU A 465 15.83 18.95 -2.94
N ASP A 466 16.37 20.07 -2.44
CA ASP A 466 16.19 21.40 -3.03
C ASP A 466 14.71 21.79 -3.26
N GLY A 467 13.81 21.34 -2.38
CA GLY A 467 12.37 21.57 -2.49
C GLY A 467 11.65 20.75 -3.58
N ILE A 468 12.34 19.79 -4.20
CA ILE A 468 11.81 18.89 -5.23
C ILE A 468 11.70 17.48 -4.65
N ALA A 469 10.49 16.93 -4.66
CA ALA A 469 10.24 15.53 -4.35
C ALA A 469 10.41 14.68 -5.61
N LYS A 470 11.23 13.64 -5.52
CA LYS A 470 11.48 12.66 -6.59
C LYS A 470 11.05 11.28 -6.11
N VAL A 471 10.30 10.57 -6.94
CA VAL A 471 9.90 9.19 -6.70
C VAL A 471 10.33 8.37 -7.90
N ARG A 472 11.21 7.40 -7.66
CA ARG A 472 11.67 6.46 -8.68
C ARG A 472 10.95 5.12 -8.52
N ALA A 473 10.49 4.55 -9.63
CA ALA A 473 9.84 3.25 -9.67
C ALA A 473 10.23 2.46 -10.91
N GLY A 474 10.40 1.15 -10.73
CA GLY A 474 10.72 0.20 -11.79
C GLY A 474 9.80 -1.03 -11.76
N ALA A 475 9.98 -1.87 -12.78
CA ALA A 475 9.33 -3.16 -12.91
C ALA A 475 10.34 -4.17 -13.44
N THR A 476 10.25 -5.40 -12.98
CA THR A 476 11.06 -6.51 -13.47
C THR A 476 10.57 -6.89 -14.86
N LEU A 477 11.46 -6.83 -15.84
CA LEU A 477 11.13 -7.10 -17.23
C LEU A 477 11.64 -8.49 -17.61
N LEU A 478 10.71 -9.33 -18.06
CA LEU A 478 10.98 -10.66 -18.59
C LEU A 478 10.70 -10.70 -20.10
N CYS A 479 11.03 -11.81 -20.76
CA CYS A 479 10.71 -12.01 -22.17
C CYS A 479 9.20 -11.91 -22.47
N ASP A 480 8.36 -12.24 -21.49
CA ASP A 480 6.89 -12.26 -21.61
C ASP A 480 6.24 -10.95 -21.13
N SER A 481 7.02 -9.91 -20.83
CA SER A 481 6.50 -8.61 -20.39
C SER A 481 5.72 -7.89 -21.50
N ASP A 482 4.65 -7.18 -21.14
CA ASP A 482 3.87 -6.34 -22.05
C ASP A 482 4.35 -4.87 -21.94
N PRO A 483 4.99 -4.29 -22.97
CA PRO A 483 5.62 -2.97 -22.87
C PRO A 483 4.72 -1.86 -22.33
N ASP A 484 3.47 -1.82 -22.79
CA ASP A 484 2.54 -0.75 -22.40
C ASP A 484 2.00 -0.99 -20.98
N ALA A 485 1.86 -2.24 -20.55
CA ALA A 485 1.49 -2.59 -19.18
C ALA A 485 2.59 -2.23 -18.18
N GLU A 486 3.86 -2.52 -18.49
CA GLU A 486 4.98 -2.20 -17.60
C GLU A 486 5.15 -0.68 -17.42
N GLU A 487 4.97 0.11 -18.49
CA GLU A 487 4.98 1.57 -18.41
C GLU A 487 3.85 2.09 -17.50
N ARG A 488 2.63 1.53 -17.63
CA ARG A 488 1.50 1.89 -16.75
C ARG A 488 1.75 1.48 -15.31
N GLU A 489 2.31 0.30 -15.07
CA GLU A 489 2.58 -0.22 -13.73
C GLU A 489 3.60 0.64 -12.98
N THR A 490 4.72 0.95 -13.64
CA THR A 490 5.78 1.78 -13.05
C THR A 490 5.31 3.19 -12.75
N ARG A 491 4.49 3.79 -13.63
CA ARG A 491 3.81 5.07 -13.34
C ARG A 491 2.88 4.95 -12.14
N ALA A 492 2.00 3.95 -12.08
CA ALA A 492 1.07 3.76 -10.96
C ALA A 492 1.79 3.56 -9.60
N LYS A 493 2.91 2.82 -9.59
CA LYS A 493 3.77 2.65 -8.41
C LYS A 493 4.32 4.00 -7.91
N ALA A 494 4.78 4.86 -8.82
CA ALA A 494 5.31 6.18 -8.49
C ALA A 494 4.22 7.19 -8.11
N GLU A 495 3.10 7.19 -8.85
CA GLU A 495 1.95 8.08 -8.64
C GLU A 495 1.39 7.97 -7.22
N THR A 496 1.35 6.77 -6.66
CA THR A 496 0.89 6.54 -5.28
C THR A 496 1.66 7.39 -4.25
N PHE A 497 2.97 7.57 -4.45
CA PHE A 497 3.84 8.30 -3.52
C PHE A 497 3.98 9.76 -3.90
N ILE A 498 4.04 10.10 -5.19
CA ILE A 498 4.12 11.49 -5.62
C ILE A 498 2.79 12.23 -5.36
N ASN A 499 1.63 11.54 -5.37
CA ASN A 499 0.36 12.18 -5.02
C ASN A 499 0.30 12.57 -3.52
N ALA A 500 1.05 11.88 -2.64
CA ALA A 500 1.18 12.32 -1.25
C ALA A 500 1.92 13.67 -1.11
N VAL A 501 2.63 14.10 -2.15
CA VAL A 501 3.32 15.40 -2.26
C VAL A 501 2.35 16.49 -2.70
N THR A 502 1.39 16.18 -3.58
CA THR A 502 0.42 17.13 -4.15
C THR A 502 -0.85 17.27 -3.31
N ASP A 503 -1.32 16.18 -2.70
CA ASP A 503 -2.63 16.08 -2.04
C ASP A 503 -2.59 16.47 -0.56
N ALA A 504 -1.61 17.28 -0.14
CA ALA A 504 -1.46 17.71 1.25
C ALA A 504 -2.71 18.46 1.80
N ASP A 505 -3.65 18.86 0.94
CA ASP A 505 -4.91 19.53 1.31
C ASP A 505 -6.22 18.75 1.01
N ASP A 506 -6.22 17.61 0.30
CA ASP A 506 -7.44 17.11 -0.38
C ASP A 506 -7.93 15.70 0.00
N ALA A 507 -7.50 15.15 1.14
CA ALA A 507 -8.05 13.90 1.67
C ALA A 507 -9.45 14.09 2.30
N LYS A 508 -10.43 14.56 1.51
CA LYS A 508 -11.85 14.32 1.77
C LYS A 508 -12.31 13.17 0.89
N GLU A 509 -12.66 12.06 1.54
CA GLU A 509 -13.34 10.93 0.90
C GLU A 509 -14.49 11.43 0.02
N LYS A 510 -14.36 11.26 -1.30
CA LYS A 510 -15.48 11.40 -2.23
C LYS A 510 -16.44 10.25 -1.99
N SER A 511 -17.28 10.37 -0.96
CA SER A 511 -18.56 9.65 -0.98
C SER A 511 -19.32 10.14 -2.20
N ALA A 512 -19.79 9.20 -3.03
CA ALA A 512 -20.68 9.54 -4.12
C ALA A 512 -21.90 10.26 -3.52
N GLN A 513 -22.05 11.56 -3.80
CA GLN A 513 -23.22 12.29 -3.36
C GLN A 513 -24.47 11.60 -3.94
N ILE A 514 -25.26 10.98 -3.07
CA ILE A 514 -26.56 10.41 -3.43
C ILE A 514 -27.42 11.56 -3.95
N ALA A 515 -27.92 11.44 -5.18
CA ALA A 515 -28.71 12.48 -5.82
C ALA A 515 -29.97 12.79 -4.99
N THR A 516 -30.19 14.07 -4.66
CA THR A 516 -31.35 14.59 -3.90
C THR A 516 -32.64 14.64 -4.74
N SER A 517 -32.83 13.64 -5.61
CA SER A 517 -33.92 13.52 -6.58
C SER A 517 -35.33 13.44 -5.96
N GLY A 518 -35.41 13.06 -4.68
CA GLY A 518 -36.65 12.97 -3.92
C GLY A 518 -36.93 14.18 -3.04
N GLN A 519 -36.06 15.20 -3.01
CA GLN A 519 -36.22 16.34 -2.10
C GLN A 519 -37.54 17.07 -2.33
N GLY A 520 -38.32 17.22 -1.25
CA GLY A 520 -39.64 17.86 -1.28
C GLY A 520 -40.77 16.98 -1.81
N LYS A 521 -40.50 15.70 -2.13
CA LYS A 521 -41.51 14.74 -2.60
C LYS A 521 -42.03 13.85 -1.46
N ARG A 522 -43.30 13.47 -1.53
CA ARG A 522 -44.03 12.64 -0.57
C ARG A 522 -44.37 11.29 -1.21
N VAL A 523 -43.88 10.21 -0.62
CA VAL A 523 -44.05 8.84 -1.12
C VAL A 523 -44.93 8.04 -0.17
N LEU A 524 -46.05 7.54 -0.69
CA LEU A 524 -46.90 6.58 0.03
C LEU A 524 -46.40 5.17 -0.27
N PHE A 525 -45.82 4.54 0.73
CA PHE A 525 -45.31 3.17 0.64
C PHE A 525 -46.37 2.18 1.12
N VAL A 526 -46.82 1.27 0.25
CA VAL A 526 -47.81 0.25 0.58
C VAL A 526 -47.10 -1.04 0.94
N ASP A 527 -47.07 -1.36 2.24
CA ASP A 527 -46.45 -2.57 2.82
C ASP A 527 -47.36 -3.79 2.64
N ASN A 528 -46.97 -4.70 1.76
CA ASN A 528 -47.63 -5.99 1.49
C ASN A 528 -47.06 -7.11 2.36
N ARG A 529 -46.56 -6.76 3.57
CA ARG A 529 -46.06 -7.65 4.62
C ARG A 529 -44.78 -8.39 4.24
N ASP A 530 -43.88 -7.66 3.60
CA ASP A 530 -42.52 -8.12 3.35
C ASP A 530 -41.54 -7.38 4.27
N SER A 531 -40.59 -8.11 4.87
CA SER A 531 -39.56 -7.53 5.73
C SER A 531 -38.63 -6.55 5.00
N PHE A 532 -38.49 -6.66 3.67
CA PHE A 532 -37.65 -5.81 2.82
C PHE A 532 -38.23 -4.40 2.61
N VAL A 533 -39.50 -4.16 2.98
CA VAL A 533 -40.16 -2.86 2.81
C VAL A 533 -39.40 -1.71 3.48
N HIS A 534 -38.76 -1.97 4.61
CA HIS A 534 -38.03 -0.93 5.35
C HIS A 534 -36.72 -0.55 4.68
N THR A 535 -36.02 -1.50 4.05
CA THR A 535 -34.79 -1.22 3.28
C THR A 535 -35.10 -0.43 2.02
N LEU A 536 -36.16 -0.78 1.28
CA LEU A 536 -36.60 0.03 0.15
C LEU A 536 -37.07 1.42 0.58
N GLY A 537 -37.81 1.50 1.68
CA GLY A 537 -38.22 2.78 2.27
C GLY A 537 -37.04 3.65 2.68
N ASP A 538 -35.95 3.04 3.16
CA ASP A 538 -34.70 3.74 3.46
C ASP A 538 -34.03 4.27 2.17
N TYR A 539 -33.94 3.47 1.11
CA TYR A 539 -33.39 3.93 -0.18
C TYR A 539 -34.15 5.14 -0.72
N VAL A 540 -35.48 5.15 -0.61
CA VAL A 540 -36.30 6.31 -0.99
C VAL A 540 -36.01 7.52 -0.10
N ARG A 541 -35.87 7.35 1.22
CA ARG A 541 -35.53 8.45 2.15
C ARG A 541 -34.14 9.03 1.87
N GLN A 542 -33.17 8.21 1.47
CA GLN A 542 -31.82 8.66 1.11
C GLN A 542 -31.82 9.62 -0.10
N THR A 543 -32.86 9.60 -0.94
CA THR A 543 -33.04 10.59 -2.03
C THR A 543 -33.56 11.95 -1.55
N GLY A 544 -33.91 12.08 -0.26
CA GLY A 544 -34.47 13.30 0.35
C GLY A 544 -36.00 13.34 0.43
N ALA A 545 -36.70 12.25 0.06
CA ALA A 545 -38.16 12.19 0.09
C ALA A 545 -38.74 11.90 1.47
N GLU A 546 -39.94 12.43 1.73
CA GLU A 546 -40.77 12.05 2.87
C GLU A 546 -41.49 10.73 2.55
N VAL A 547 -41.31 9.72 3.41
CA VAL A 547 -41.89 8.37 3.18
C VAL A 547 -42.81 7.99 4.32
N VAL A 548 -44.09 7.80 4.01
CA VAL A 548 -45.09 7.22 4.92
C VAL A 548 -45.44 5.81 4.46
N THR A 549 -45.29 4.84 5.36
CA THR A 549 -45.58 3.43 5.07
C THR A 549 -46.93 3.02 5.68
N VAL A 550 -47.84 2.52 4.85
CA VAL A 550 -49.15 2.00 5.27
C VAL A 550 -49.24 0.52 4.91
N ARG A 551 -49.61 -0.30 5.89
CA ARG A 551 -49.71 -1.76 5.73
C ARG A 551 -51.03 -2.17 5.09
N ALA A 552 -50.97 -2.97 4.03
CA ALA A 552 -52.11 -3.59 3.39
C ALA A 552 -52.62 -4.82 4.18
N ALA A 553 -53.95 -5.02 4.15
CA ALA A 553 -54.58 -6.23 4.66
C ALA A 553 -54.48 -7.36 3.63
N ARG A 554 -54.24 -8.59 4.11
CA ARG A 554 -54.20 -9.79 3.25
C ARG A 554 -55.50 -10.55 3.43
N SER A 555 -56.12 -11.01 2.36
CA SER A 555 -57.45 -11.68 2.40
C SER A 555 -57.55 -12.85 3.39
N CYS A 556 -56.44 -13.53 3.69
CA CYS A 556 -56.36 -14.66 4.61
C CYS A 556 -55.86 -14.32 6.03
N ASP A 557 -55.72 -13.04 6.38
CA ASP A 557 -55.18 -12.62 7.69
C ASP A 557 -56.19 -12.62 8.85
N GLY A 558 -57.41 -13.12 8.61
CA GLY A 558 -58.48 -13.18 9.60
C GLY A 558 -59.13 -11.84 9.94
N SER A 559 -58.68 -10.72 9.34
CA SER A 559 -59.25 -9.39 9.58
C SER A 559 -60.53 -9.10 8.77
N GLY A 560 -60.85 -9.96 7.80
CA GLY A 560 -61.98 -9.78 6.88
C GLY A 560 -61.81 -8.62 5.89
N ALA A 561 -60.63 -8.00 5.83
CA ALA A 561 -60.29 -6.90 4.93
C ALA A 561 -59.24 -7.33 3.89
N ARG A 562 -59.22 -6.66 2.74
CA ARG A 562 -58.26 -6.88 1.65
C ARG A 562 -57.75 -5.52 1.13
N GLY A 563 -56.43 -5.39 0.96
CA GLY A 563 -55.78 -4.18 0.47
C GLY A 563 -55.72 -3.03 1.47
N LEU A 564 -55.49 -1.81 0.96
CA LEU A 564 -55.48 -0.60 1.77
C LEU A 564 -56.89 -0.31 2.30
N ARG A 565 -56.99 -0.03 3.60
CA ARG A 565 -58.25 0.40 4.22
C ARG A 565 -58.50 1.85 3.87
N ASP A 566 -59.58 2.13 3.15
CA ASP A 566 -59.98 3.47 2.70
C ASP A 566 -58.87 4.23 1.94
N PRO A 567 -58.47 3.73 0.74
CA PRO A 567 -57.41 4.36 -0.04
C PRO A 567 -57.79 5.78 -0.49
N GLN A 568 -59.09 6.07 -0.64
CA GLN A 568 -59.57 7.39 -1.04
C GLN A 568 -59.23 8.46 0.01
N ARG A 569 -59.46 8.13 1.29
CA ARG A 569 -59.08 9.00 2.40
C ARG A 569 -57.58 9.16 2.52
N ILE A 570 -56.82 8.06 2.41
CA ILE A 570 -55.35 8.11 2.48
C ILE A 570 -54.78 9.02 1.39
N PHE A 571 -55.26 8.89 0.14
CA PHE A 571 -54.80 9.76 -0.95
C PHE A 571 -55.22 11.23 -0.76
N ALA A 572 -56.40 11.48 -0.19
CA ALA A 572 -56.85 12.85 0.07
C ALA A 572 -56.10 13.54 1.23
N GLU A 573 -55.69 12.79 2.25
CA GLU A 573 -54.93 13.34 3.39
C GLU A 573 -53.42 13.42 3.10
N PHE A 574 -52.88 12.44 2.38
CA PHE A 574 -51.45 12.32 2.16
C PHE A 574 -50.97 12.92 0.82
N GLU A 575 -51.83 13.08 -0.19
CA GLU A 575 -51.49 13.66 -1.50
C GLU A 575 -50.10 13.19 -2.02
N PRO A 576 -49.93 11.86 -2.29
CA PRO A 576 -48.61 11.32 -2.65
C PRO A 576 -48.18 11.74 -4.05
N ASP A 577 -46.91 12.15 -4.19
CA ASP A 577 -46.24 12.34 -5.47
C ASP A 577 -45.83 11.00 -6.11
N LEU A 578 -45.79 9.93 -5.31
CA LEU A 578 -45.56 8.55 -5.75
C LEU A 578 -46.22 7.54 -4.81
N VAL A 579 -46.92 6.55 -5.38
CA VAL A 579 -47.36 5.35 -4.66
C VAL A 579 -46.37 4.22 -4.93
N PHE A 580 -45.69 3.78 -3.88
CA PHE A 580 -44.71 2.70 -3.95
C PHE A 580 -45.33 1.40 -3.44
N ILE A 581 -45.43 0.38 -4.29
CA ILE A 581 -45.99 -0.93 -3.95
C ILE A 581 -44.85 -1.90 -3.64
N SER A 582 -44.75 -2.29 -2.37
CA SER A 582 -43.70 -3.17 -1.88
C SER A 582 -43.85 -4.62 -2.38
N PRO A 583 -42.78 -5.43 -2.25
CA PRO A 583 -42.86 -6.87 -2.34
C PRO A 583 -43.83 -7.48 -1.31
N GLY A 584 -44.16 -8.75 -1.48
CA GLY A 584 -45.00 -9.48 -0.54
C GLY A 584 -45.12 -10.97 -0.91
N PRO A 585 -45.57 -11.80 0.04
CA PRO A 585 -45.83 -13.22 -0.21
C PRO A 585 -47.12 -13.42 -1.02
N GLY A 586 -47.39 -14.65 -1.45
CA GLY A 586 -48.68 -15.00 -2.07
C GLY A 586 -48.87 -14.36 -3.46
N THR A 587 -50.13 -14.10 -3.83
CA THR A 587 -50.50 -13.45 -5.09
C THR A 587 -50.88 -11.99 -4.88
N PRO A 588 -50.74 -11.12 -5.89
CA PRO A 588 -51.12 -9.71 -5.75
C PRO A 588 -52.60 -9.50 -5.42
N GLU A 589 -53.48 -10.38 -5.92
CA GLU A 589 -54.91 -10.37 -5.61
C GLU A 589 -55.20 -10.53 -4.10
N GLU A 590 -54.44 -11.35 -3.38
CA GLU A 590 -54.61 -11.51 -1.93
C GLU A 590 -54.41 -10.20 -1.15
N PHE A 591 -53.61 -9.29 -1.70
CA PHE A 591 -53.31 -7.97 -1.14
C PHE A 591 -54.11 -6.85 -1.79
N GLY A 592 -55.00 -7.14 -2.73
CA GLY A 592 -55.77 -6.13 -3.46
C GLY A 592 -54.90 -5.15 -4.24
N VAL A 593 -53.72 -5.59 -4.70
CA VAL A 593 -52.78 -4.74 -5.47
C VAL A 593 -53.37 -4.34 -6.83
N PRO A 594 -54.03 -5.23 -7.60
CA PRO A 594 -54.66 -4.85 -8.86
C PRO A 594 -55.70 -3.72 -8.69
N GLU A 595 -56.50 -3.74 -7.62
CA GLU A 595 -57.49 -2.71 -7.33
C GLU A 595 -56.83 -1.38 -6.96
N LEU A 596 -55.74 -1.43 -6.19
CA LEU A 596 -54.93 -0.27 -5.85
C LEU A 596 -54.34 0.38 -7.10
N VAL A 597 -53.73 -0.41 -7.99
CA VAL A 597 -53.16 0.07 -9.25
C VAL A 597 -54.23 0.75 -10.10
N ASN A 598 -55.41 0.12 -10.22
CA ASN A 598 -56.54 0.69 -10.95
C ASN A 598 -57.03 2.02 -10.36
N GLU A 599 -57.04 2.16 -9.03
CA GLU A 599 -57.38 3.43 -8.38
C GLU A 599 -56.32 4.51 -8.61
N CYS A 600 -55.03 4.17 -8.54
CA CYS A 600 -53.94 5.10 -8.84
C CYS A 600 -54.01 5.58 -10.29
N VAL A 601 -54.23 4.66 -11.24
CA VAL A 601 -54.39 4.96 -12.67
C VAL A 601 -55.59 5.88 -12.92
N ARG A 602 -56.75 5.62 -12.29
CA ARG A 602 -57.94 6.50 -12.39
C ARG A 602 -57.65 7.92 -11.92
N ARG A 603 -56.75 8.09 -10.95
CA ARG A 603 -56.35 9.39 -10.38
C ARG A 603 -55.11 9.99 -11.06
N THR A 604 -54.52 9.30 -12.03
CA THR A 604 -53.25 9.68 -12.66
C THR A 604 -52.12 9.82 -11.64
N LEU A 605 -52.15 9.05 -10.55
CA LEU A 605 -51.08 9.01 -9.55
C LEU A 605 -49.89 8.20 -10.08
N PRO A 606 -48.65 8.67 -9.90
CA PRO A 606 -47.47 7.87 -10.20
C PRO A 606 -47.39 6.60 -9.35
N VAL A 607 -47.00 5.47 -9.96
CA VAL A 607 -46.91 4.16 -9.29
C VAL A 607 -45.59 3.47 -9.62
N PHE A 608 -44.88 3.04 -8.59
CA PHE A 608 -43.73 2.14 -8.74
C PHE A 608 -43.93 0.84 -7.96
N GLY A 609 -43.69 -0.30 -8.61
CA GLY A 609 -43.84 -1.63 -7.98
C GLY A 609 -42.55 -2.45 -7.95
N VAL A 610 -42.32 -3.16 -6.85
CA VAL A 610 -41.22 -4.15 -6.74
C VAL A 610 -41.78 -5.54 -6.47
N CYS A 611 -41.33 -6.54 -7.22
CA CYS A 611 -41.72 -7.95 -7.10
C CYS A 611 -43.24 -8.15 -7.16
N LEU A 612 -43.92 -8.36 -6.02
CA LEU A 612 -45.38 -8.41 -5.94
C LEU A 612 -46.03 -7.15 -6.53
N GLY A 613 -45.38 -5.99 -6.40
CA GLY A 613 -45.82 -4.74 -7.03
C GLY A 613 -45.83 -4.80 -8.56
N LEU A 614 -44.78 -5.35 -9.19
CA LEU A 614 -44.78 -5.56 -10.65
C LEU A 614 -45.90 -6.51 -11.05
N GLN A 615 -46.04 -7.62 -10.33
CA GLN A 615 -47.04 -8.65 -10.59
C GLN A 615 -48.46 -8.06 -10.52
N GLY A 616 -48.75 -7.27 -9.49
CA GLY A 616 -50.04 -6.61 -9.34
C GLY A 616 -50.31 -5.49 -10.35
N ILE A 617 -49.27 -4.79 -10.82
CA ILE A 617 -49.40 -3.83 -11.93
C ILE A 617 -49.78 -4.55 -13.22
N VAL A 618 -49.15 -5.68 -13.52
CA VAL A 618 -49.46 -6.48 -14.71
C VAL A 618 -50.90 -7.00 -14.65
N GLU A 619 -51.32 -7.62 -13.54
CA GLU A 619 -52.70 -8.09 -13.38
C GLU A 619 -53.72 -6.94 -13.40
N GLY A 620 -53.42 -5.83 -12.72
CA GLY A 620 -54.30 -4.65 -12.66
C GLY A 620 -54.57 -4.02 -14.01
N LEU A 621 -53.63 -4.11 -14.95
CA LEU A 621 -53.75 -3.62 -16.32
C LEU A 621 -54.22 -4.70 -17.32
N GLY A 622 -54.64 -5.87 -16.83
CA GLY A 622 -55.26 -6.92 -17.63
C GLY A 622 -54.32 -8.01 -18.16
N GLY A 623 -53.11 -8.12 -17.60
CA GLY A 623 -52.18 -9.20 -17.91
C GLY A 623 -52.38 -10.46 -17.07
N GLU A 624 -51.63 -11.52 -17.39
CA GLU A 624 -51.65 -12.80 -16.66
C GLU A 624 -50.29 -13.12 -16.02
N LEU A 625 -50.31 -13.77 -14.86
CA LEU A 625 -49.11 -14.27 -14.18
C LEU A 625 -48.98 -15.79 -14.35
N GLY A 626 -47.73 -16.24 -14.47
CA GLY A 626 -47.35 -17.64 -14.47
C GLY A 626 -46.58 -18.01 -13.21
N VAL A 627 -46.40 -19.32 -12.98
CA VAL A 627 -45.54 -19.84 -11.93
C VAL A 627 -44.28 -20.41 -12.58
N LEU A 628 -43.11 -20.00 -12.12
CA LEU A 628 -41.84 -20.53 -12.60
C LEU A 628 -41.76 -22.03 -12.31
N SER A 629 -41.23 -22.80 -13.28
CA SER A 629 -40.93 -24.22 -13.09
C SER A 629 -39.87 -24.46 -12.01
N TYR A 630 -39.01 -23.46 -11.76
CA TYR A 630 -38.03 -23.45 -10.70
C TYR A 630 -38.06 -22.12 -9.94
N PRO A 631 -38.33 -22.13 -8.61
CA PRO A 631 -38.45 -20.90 -7.83
C PRO A 631 -37.11 -20.17 -7.65
N MET A 632 -37.14 -18.85 -7.77
CA MET A 632 -35.98 -17.98 -7.64
C MET A 632 -36.07 -17.21 -6.32
N HIS A 633 -35.65 -17.86 -5.23
CA HIS A 633 -35.65 -17.31 -3.86
C HIS A 633 -34.21 -17.12 -3.41
N GLY A 634 -33.74 -15.86 -3.29
CA GLY A 634 -32.38 -15.56 -2.85
C GLY A 634 -31.31 -15.93 -3.86
N LYS A 635 -31.62 -15.83 -5.15
CA LYS A 635 -30.70 -16.18 -6.24
C LYS A 635 -30.45 -14.97 -7.12
N GLU A 636 -29.23 -14.87 -7.63
CA GLU A 636 -28.87 -13.85 -8.60
C GLU A 636 -29.15 -14.32 -10.02
N SER A 637 -29.38 -13.37 -10.92
CA SER A 637 -29.40 -13.62 -12.36
C SER A 637 -28.88 -12.40 -13.09
N THR A 638 -28.28 -12.65 -14.23
CA THR A 638 -27.92 -11.60 -15.18
C THR A 638 -29.19 -11.05 -15.83
N ILE A 639 -29.41 -9.75 -15.68
CA ILE A 639 -30.53 -8.99 -16.24
C ILE A 639 -30.00 -8.18 -17.41
N ARG A 640 -30.62 -8.36 -18.58
CA ARG A 640 -30.42 -7.49 -19.74
C ARG A 640 -31.50 -6.43 -19.76
N CYS A 641 -31.12 -5.17 -19.86
CA CYS A 641 -32.06 -4.06 -19.90
C CYS A 641 -31.78 -3.09 -21.04
N THR A 642 -32.82 -2.38 -21.47
CA THR A 642 -32.71 -1.24 -22.37
C THR A 642 -32.39 0.01 -21.54
N PRO A 643 -31.27 0.73 -21.79
CA PRO A 643 -30.88 1.93 -21.03
C PRO A 643 -31.78 3.16 -21.28
N GLU A 644 -33.07 3.02 -21.04
CA GLU A 644 -34.10 4.05 -21.24
C GLU A 644 -35.11 4.06 -20.08
N GLY A 645 -35.96 5.08 -20.00
CA GLY A 645 -36.97 5.19 -18.94
C GLY A 645 -36.33 5.21 -17.55
N ILE A 646 -36.77 4.31 -16.67
CA ILE A 646 -36.20 4.10 -15.32
C ILE A 646 -34.77 3.53 -15.31
N PHE A 647 -34.26 3.02 -16.44
CA PHE A 647 -32.88 2.50 -16.61
C PHE A 647 -31.98 3.44 -17.42
N ASP A 648 -32.38 4.69 -17.62
CA ASP A 648 -31.51 5.67 -18.28
C ASP A 648 -30.16 5.81 -17.52
N GLY A 649 -29.05 5.61 -18.24
CA GLY A 649 -27.70 5.57 -17.66
C GLY A 649 -27.32 4.28 -16.93
N PHE A 650 -28.12 3.21 -17.02
CA PHE A 650 -27.73 1.87 -16.55
C PHE A 650 -26.91 1.12 -17.62
N PRO A 651 -26.05 0.17 -17.20
CA PRO A 651 -25.40 -0.75 -18.15
C PRO A 651 -26.47 -1.60 -18.86
N THR A 652 -26.18 -2.07 -20.07
CA THR A 652 -27.08 -2.96 -20.82
C THR A 652 -27.28 -4.32 -20.17
N GLU A 653 -26.39 -4.70 -19.25
CA GLU A 653 -26.42 -5.94 -18.50
C GLU A 653 -25.91 -5.72 -17.06
N PHE A 654 -26.60 -6.28 -16.06
CA PHE A 654 -26.17 -6.25 -14.66
C PHE A 654 -26.71 -7.45 -13.88
N VAL A 655 -26.18 -7.71 -12.68
CA VAL A 655 -26.62 -8.81 -11.81
C VAL A 655 -27.57 -8.26 -10.75
N ALA A 656 -28.70 -8.95 -10.51
CA ALA A 656 -29.62 -8.61 -9.43
C ALA A 656 -30.28 -9.83 -8.79
N GLY A 657 -30.74 -9.63 -7.54
CA GLY A 657 -31.41 -10.64 -6.73
C GLY A 657 -32.87 -10.87 -7.10
N ARG A 658 -33.27 -12.14 -7.21
CA ARG A 658 -34.64 -12.61 -7.45
C ARG A 658 -35.19 -13.28 -6.18
N TYR A 659 -36.41 -12.90 -5.78
CA TYR A 659 -37.19 -13.51 -4.69
C TYR A 659 -38.64 -13.73 -5.10
N HIS A 660 -38.85 -14.45 -6.20
CA HIS A 660 -40.19 -14.66 -6.74
C HIS A 660 -40.39 -16.07 -7.31
N SER A 661 -41.64 -16.53 -7.20
CA SER A 661 -42.15 -17.74 -7.86
C SER A 661 -43.09 -17.37 -9.01
N LEU A 662 -43.77 -16.24 -8.89
CA LEU A 662 -44.67 -15.73 -9.92
C LEU A 662 -43.90 -14.83 -10.88
N TYR A 663 -44.34 -14.77 -12.12
CA TYR A 663 -43.76 -13.86 -13.13
C TYR A 663 -44.84 -13.43 -14.13
N ALA A 664 -44.63 -12.28 -14.76
CA ALA A 664 -45.50 -11.82 -15.85
C ALA A 664 -45.29 -12.69 -17.10
N VAL A 665 -46.38 -13.27 -17.63
CA VAL A 665 -46.32 -14.12 -18.83
C VAL A 665 -46.13 -13.22 -20.06
N PRO A 666 -45.02 -13.32 -20.82
CA PRO A 666 -44.72 -12.42 -21.92
C PRO A 666 -45.83 -12.33 -22.98
N GLU A 667 -46.44 -13.47 -23.32
CA GLU A 667 -47.50 -13.56 -24.34
C GLU A 667 -48.83 -12.96 -23.88
N LYS A 668 -48.97 -12.68 -22.58
CA LYS A 668 -50.16 -12.13 -21.94
C LYS A 668 -49.92 -10.74 -21.38
N LEU A 669 -48.79 -10.10 -21.71
CA LEU A 669 -48.51 -8.76 -21.25
C LEU A 669 -49.38 -7.74 -22.01
N PRO A 670 -50.09 -6.83 -21.32
CA PRO A 670 -50.89 -5.79 -21.96
C PRO A 670 -50.05 -4.90 -22.87
N GLU A 671 -50.59 -4.51 -24.03
CA GLU A 671 -49.87 -3.66 -25.01
C GLU A 671 -49.45 -2.29 -24.45
N CYS A 672 -50.15 -1.81 -23.42
CA CYS A 672 -49.83 -0.56 -22.73
C CYS A 672 -48.54 -0.61 -21.91
N LEU A 673 -48.01 -1.80 -21.63
CA LEU A 673 -46.74 -2.00 -20.92
C LEU A 673 -45.61 -2.30 -21.91
N ARG A 674 -44.51 -1.55 -21.79
CA ARG A 674 -43.24 -1.81 -22.46
C ARG A 674 -42.34 -2.59 -21.51
N VAL A 675 -41.73 -3.66 -22.01
CA VAL A 675 -40.68 -4.40 -21.28
C VAL A 675 -39.37 -3.65 -21.37
N LEU A 676 -38.75 -3.38 -20.22
CA LEU A 676 -37.46 -2.69 -20.14
C LEU A 676 -36.30 -3.62 -19.76
N ALA A 677 -36.58 -4.75 -19.12
CA ALA A 677 -35.54 -5.69 -18.71
C ALA A 677 -36.03 -7.14 -18.71
N GLN A 678 -35.14 -8.09 -19.02
CA GLN A 678 -35.41 -9.52 -19.05
C GLN A 678 -34.17 -10.34 -18.63
N THR A 679 -34.36 -11.58 -18.20
CA THR A 679 -33.30 -12.57 -17.96
C THR A 679 -33.19 -13.57 -19.11
N ASP A 680 -32.09 -14.35 -19.14
CA ASP A 680 -31.86 -15.37 -20.17
C ASP A 680 -32.91 -16.50 -20.20
N ASP A 681 -33.60 -16.75 -19.08
CA ASP A 681 -34.72 -17.68 -18.98
C ASP A 681 -36.05 -17.09 -19.50
N GLY A 682 -36.01 -15.90 -20.13
CA GLY A 682 -37.16 -15.25 -20.77
C GLY A 682 -38.12 -14.55 -19.81
N VAL A 683 -37.73 -14.39 -18.54
CA VAL A 683 -38.57 -13.76 -17.52
C VAL A 683 -38.46 -12.24 -17.59
N ILE A 684 -39.62 -11.56 -17.58
CA ILE A 684 -39.68 -10.09 -17.55
C ILE A 684 -39.23 -9.59 -16.19
N MET A 685 -38.20 -8.74 -16.20
CA MET A 685 -37.58 -8.18 -15.01
C MET A 685 -37.93 -6.71 -14.75
N ALA A 686 -38.44 -6.00 -15.74
CA ALA A 686 -38.97 -4.66 -15.56
C ALA A 686 -39.95 -4.25 -16.66
N VAL A 687 -40.93 -3.43 -16.28
CA VAL A 687 -41.94 -2.88 -17.19
C VAL A 687 -42.16 -1.39 -16.91
N GLU A 688 -42.58 -0.66 -17.95
CA GLU A 688 -42.97 0.74 -17.86
C GLU A 688 -44.19 0.98 -18.77
N HIS A 689 -45.18 1.71 -18.28
CA HIS A 689 -46.36 2.05 -19.07
C HIS A 689 -45.98 3.10 -20.13
N ARG A 690 -46.51 2.94 -21.34
CA ARG A 690 -46.19 3.81 -22.49
C ARG A 690 -46.64 5.27 -22.37
N GLU A 691 -47.48 5.60 -21.40
CA GLU A 691 -48.21 6.88 -21.35
C GLU A 691 -48.40 7.37 -19.91
N LEU A 692 -48.83 6.47 -19.01
CA LEU A 692 -49.04 6.77 -17.60
C LEU A 692 -47.73 6.68 -16.80
N PRO A 693 -47.59 7.41 -15.68
CA PRO A 693 -46.41 7.35 -14.81
C PRO A 693 -46.40 6.07 -13.97
N VAL A 694 -46.35 4.90 -14.61
CA VAL A 694 -46.35 3.59 -13.96
C VAL A 694 -45.13 2.80 -14.42
N ALA A 695 -44.32 2.33 -13.49
CA ALA A 695 -43.18 1.47 -13.78
C ALA A 695 -42.98 0.42 -12.68
N ALA A 696 -42.28 -0.67 -12.97
CA ALA A 696 -42.05 -1.71 -11.98
C ALA A 696 -40.84 -2.58 -12.30
N VAL A 697 -40.31 -3.25 -11.29
CA VAL A 697 -39.25 -4.25 -11.40
C VAL A 697 -39.61 -5.55 -10.68
N GLN A 698 -39.20 -6.69 -11.22
CA GLN A 698 -39.46 -8.02 -10.66
C GLN A 698 -38.34 -8.46 -9.69
N PHE A 699 -37.10 -8.01 -9.94
CA PHE A 699 -35.98 -8.19 -9.02
C PHE A 699 -36.10 -7.27 -7.82
N HIS A 700 -35.25 -7.48 -6.81
CA HIS A 700 -35.22 -6.71 -5.57
C HIS A 700 -34.03 -5.74 -5.58
N PRO A 701 -34.24 -4.43 -5.83
CA PRO A 701 -33.19 -3.42 -5.81
C PRO A 701 -32.46 -3.33 -4.47
N GLU A 702 -33.17 -3.57 -3.37
CA GLU A 702 -32.68 -3.51 -2.00
C GLU A 702 -31.88 -4.74 -1.56
N SER A 703 -31.85 -5.79 -2.38
CA SER A 703 -31.19 -7.03 -2.01
C SER A 703 -29.67 -6.86 -1.95
N ILE A 704 -29.02 -7.57 -1.02
CA ILE A 704 -27.57 -7.74 -1.01
C ILE A 704 -27.02 -8.25 -2.36
N LEU A 705 -27.83 -9.01 -3.09
CA LEU A 705 -27.52 -9.56 -4.42
C LEU A 705 -27.59 -8.51 -5.55
N THR A 706 -28.01 -7.28 -5.25
CA THR A 706 -28.13 -6.16 -6.20
C THR A 706 -27.26 -4.95 -5.77
N LEU A 707 -26.41 -5.11 -4.74
CA LEU A 707 -25.60 -4.02 -4.17
C LEU A 707 -24.42 -3.57 -5.02
N LYS A 708 -23.99 -4.38 -5.98
CA LYS A 708 -22.82 -4.04 -6.81
C LYS A 708 -23.02 -2.66 -7.45
N ASP A 709 -22.06 -1.76 -7.24
CA ASP A 709 -22.05 -0.38 -7.73
C ASP A 709 -23.28 0.46 -7.36
N ASP A 710 -23.89 0.16 -6.19
CA ASP A 710 -25.09 0.82 -5.64
C ASP A 710 -26.27 0.87 -6.63
N LEU A 711 -26.36 -0.11 -7.53
CA LEU A 711 -27.35 -0.14 -8.62
C LEU A 711 -28.78 -0.05 -8.12
N GLY A 712 -29.08 -0.73 -7.00
CA GLY A 712 -30.38 -0.64 -6.35
C GLY A 712 -30.77 0.78 -5.96
N LEU A 713 -29.88 1.48 -5.25
CA LEU A 713 -30.11 2.86 -4.81
C LEU A 713 -30.16 3.82 -6.00
N ARG A 714 -29.31 3.63 -7.00
CA ARG A 714 -29.34 4.40 -8.26
C ARG A 714 -30.67 4.25 -8.98
N LEU A 715 -31.25 3.05 -9.01
CA LEU A 715 -32.55 2.81 -9.64
C LEU A 715 -33.64 3.57 -8.90
N ILE A 716 -33.64 3.51 -7.56
CA ILE A 716 -34.61 4.24 -6.74
C ILE A 716 -34.48 5.76 -6.95
N ALA A 717 -33.25 6.30 -7.02
CA ALA A 717 -33.04 7.71 -7.34
C ALA A 717 -33.57 8.09 -8.74
N GLN A 718 -33.41 7.21 -9.74
CA GLN A 718 -33.99 7.43 -11.08
C GLN A 718 -35.52 7.42 -11.06
N VAL A 719 -36.13 6.47 -10.35
CA VAL A 719 -37.59 6.42 -10.16
C VAL A 719 -38.10 7.69 -9.50
N MET A 720 -37.42 8.16 -8.44
CA MET A 720 -37.78 9.40 -7.77
C MET A 720 -37.62 10.63 -8.67
N GLY A 721 -36.58 10.67 -9.50
CA GLY A 721 -36.34 11.77 -10.43
C GLY A 721 -37.36 11.83 -11.59
N LYS A 722 -37.77 10.68 -12.12
CA LYS A 722 -38.56 10.59 -13.36
C LYS A 722 -40.06 10.36 -13.15
N LEU A 723 -40.43 9.62 -12.11
CA LEU A 723 -41.79 9.13 -11.93
C LEU A 723 -42.59 9.98 -10.92
N ALA A 724 -41.98 10.32 -9.79
CA ALA A 724 -42.66 11.07 -8.74
C ALA A 724 -42.93 12.53 -9.15
N ARG A 725 -44.16 13.01 -9.02
CA ARG A 725 -44.63 14.30 -9.57
C ARG A 725 -45.46 15.12 -8.61
#